data_AF-A0A4Y6UZ18-F1
#
_entry.id   AF-A0A4Y6UZ18-F1
#
_cell.length_a   1.000
_cell.length_b   1.000
_cell.length_c   1.000
_cell.angle_alpha   90.00
_cell.angle_beta   90.00
_cell.angle_gamma   90.00
#
_symmetry.space_group_name_H-M   'P 1'
#
loop_
_entity.id
_entity.type
_entity.pdbx_description
1 polymer ?
#
loop_
_entity_poly.entity_id
_entity_poly.type
_entity_poly.pdbx_seq_one_letter_code
_entity_poly.pdbx_strand_id
1 'polypeptide(L)'
;MSPFSSKKIGQQLYTRARSGIFRDTEGYDTIARTEGLDDSFVKKTLHPLCAYDAPAELNASGVKEESAYPDSVHLVQLENGDVVLGRSLYKSADFTGLRSTFFTHNYVIPSERADALASDYMNFLYADYVSAAEEPAEEGQRGAELPELDALPMRADRPQPKTGPDKLDEIGLDPSSFKRLLLAVMESVGGRRKTYVTLNAPVSELSARALRLLEVLYAALPPEFRRALGFVTYSREPHSRKGVHLTFVEQGSMRPGDRNIEKDFLFDFSRGRIVNAAEGGSLQELAEFLHDGLRDPQRLERFYSFADEALGSTPDALNPERYLELSRLFRIEEGDETPYEQDRRGILNLLLGWVRRPGESRLHARMFDLLGSRLDRELEDLMAGRIPEPELVRDIVAYFRVGGKGAGALVLRYLLTLMPMVTRQKRKDGGMAYYGVIESDPELADTFFSTLIGNRQLAAMLFEPYLDRKLEAAADAAMVVRIVQKWSDDHPGLLNNEHFCDSSLRVLGSKLRRSGEPVSAVGGVIETLRGDGNPTANLMDGTGEELMKHPLCIALAEEAIQHLLDEWEWEKVTLQQVTGLGFLFEGESEEERTRKVRGPRGTDRYAALRAAYLWFTLERPDAGLLDGLSMRETDEVQKLGRRLLPAEIAAGRYGRLMPAFSRSLSGGGEDVDYRRLVDAVRINSSASGGREAVYRFFKWSASQEPYAEGRKLNPAYEAAIVHYFTAHDREAFKDKNNRRDYFDNAPTPLAAVYRKIQAQQASPLVRWMRKNRGLALMLMGVLALLIVGGGTVGVLYATGVLGGSEQAAQTPEQTAAVPPVETGTDTPDAGDNGGPAMLVFAPSDGQSVEFRFRTAEERDAFAAAPPGFTLKLRNNESVPVAAPKLEQGADPDPIEGATGTEDPAAGEPADGTDGAAGADGTDGAAGTDGAAGADGAAGVDGTDGAAGTDGADGAAAGTSGGSGDESAGTAGDAAGGANAGSSGTAGDAGTTAGTDEAAGTAGTEGGAGAAGEGADDTTGADPAAASAAGEGSGTESGTDSAGDPDSGAEPGTGADAAGSGTDASAGEEAEAGSGSAYEAADPADYPYTAVYRIASPLGSPVDGVTVDGQSYDIRMDAAAQ
;
A
#
# COMPACT_ATOMS: atom_id res chain seq x y z
N MET A 1 -42.78 20.07 0.83
CA MET A 1 -44.12 20.29 0.27
C MET A 1 -43.96 20.94 -1.10
N SER A 2 -44.72 20.53 -2.12
CA SER A 2 -44.72 21.28 -3.39
C SER A 2 -45.39 22.65 -3.18
N PRO A 3 -44.90 23.74 -3.80
CA PRO A 3 -45.60 25.02 -3.85
C PRO A 3 -46.89 25.00 -4.68
N PHE A 4 -47.16 23.91 -5.40
CA PHE A 4 -48.42 23.65 -6.10
C PHE A 4 -49.14 22.49 -5.42
N SER A 5 -50.34 22.75 -4.87
CA SER A 5 -51.00 21.81 -3.94
C SER A 5 -51.90 20.76 -4.61
N SER A 6 -51.95 20.69 -5.95
CA SER A 6 -52.87 19.80 -6.67
C SER A 6 -52.20 18.58 -7.30
N LYS A 7 -53.00 17.51 -7.44
CA LYS A 7 -52.69 16.27 -8.18
C LYS A 7 -53.10 16.37 -9.67
N LYS A 8 -53.41 17.56 -10.17
CA LYS A 8 -53.77 17.84 -11.58
C LYS A 8 -52.79 18.81 -12.21
N ILE A 9 -52.88 19.05 -13.51
CA ILE A 9 -52.02 20.01 -14.22
C ILE A 9 -52.58 21.42 -14.04
N GLY A 10 -51.76 22.34 -13.52
CA GLY A 10 -52.08 23.76 -13.40
C GLY A 10 -51.80 24.54 -14.68
N GLN A 11 -52.46 25.67 -14.87
CA GLN A 11 -52.32 26.54 -16.05
C GLN A 11 -52.00 27.99 -15.66
N GLN A 12 -51.23 28.68 -16.50
CA GLN A 12 -50.96 30.12 -16.40
C GLN A 12 -50.93 30.77 -17.79
N LEU A 13 -51.71 31.84 -17.98
CA LEU A 13 -51.61 32.74 -19.13
C LEU A 13 -50.97 34.08 -18.72
N TYR A 14 -50.03 34.54 -19.54
CA TYR A 14 -49.20 35.72 -19.29
C TYR A 14 -49.09 36.59 -20.54
N THR A 15 -49.12 37.92 -20.37
CA THR A 15 -48.83 38.88 -21.46
C THR A 15 -48.29 40.21 -20.92
N ARG A 16 -47.40 40.85 -21.68
CA ARG A 16 -46.78 42.15 -21.33
C ARG A 16 -47.65 43.34 -21.80
N ALA A 17 -48.91 43.38 -21.37
CA ALA A 17 -49.87 44.42 -21.73
C ALA A 17 -49.84 45.64 -20.79
N ARG A 18 -50.23 46.83 -21.28
CA ARG A 18 -50.26 48.06 -20.45
C ARG A 18 -51.54 48.12 -19.61
N SER A 19 -51.48 47.61 -18.37
CA SER A 19 -52.67 47.41 -17.52
C SER A 19 -53.24 48.67 -16.85
N GLY A 20 -53.61 49.68 -17.65
CA GLY A 20 -54.43 50.84 -17.28
C GLY A 20 -53.90 52.19 -17.79
N ILE A 21 -54.82 53.16 -17.98
CA ILE A 21 -54.53 54.50 -18.54
C ILE A 21 -53.56 55.32 -17.67
N PHE A 22 -53.47 55.03 -16.37
CA PHE A 22 -52.70 55.81 -15.38
C PHE A 22 -51.56 55.02 -14.72
N ARG A 23 -50.88 54.13 -15.46
CA ARG A 23 -49.63 53.51 -15.02
C ARG A 23 -48.52 53.71 -16.06
N ASP A 24 -47.38 54.22 -15.58
CA ASP A 24 -46.19 54.52 -16.40
C ASP A 24 -45.02 53.56 -16.14
N THR A 25 -45.09 52.73 -15.10
CA THR A 25 -44.14 51.63 -14.85
C THR A 25 -44.61 50.33 -15.51
N GLU A 26 -43.65 49.55 -16.01
CA GLU A 26 -43.91 48.21 -16.55
C GLU A 26 -44.29 47.23 -15.43
N GLY A 27 -45.14 46.25 -15.77
CA GLY A 27 -45.50 45.16 -14.88
C GLY A 27 -45.47 43.82 -15.62
N TYR A 28 -45.06 42.77 -14.91
CA TYR A 28 -45.20 41.39 -15.34
C TYR A 28 -46.62 40.94 -14.95
N ASP A 29 -47.55 40.84 -15.91
CA ASP A 29 -48.98 40.60 -15.65
C ASP A 29 -49.40 39.17 -16.05
N THR A 30 -49.75 38.36 -15.04
CA THR A 30 -50.44 37.08 -15.23
C THR A 30 -51.93 37.38 -15.40
N ILE A 31 -52.46 37.24 -16.61
CA ILE A 31 -53.85 37.58 -16.92
C ILE A 31 -54.85 36.53 -16.42
N ALA A 32 -54.43 35.26 -16.39
CA ALA A 32 -55.23 34.15 -15.89
C ALA A 32 -54.33 33.05 -15.30
N ARG A 33 -54.79 32.36 -14.26
CA ARG A 33 -54.12 31.17 -13.70
C ARG A 33 -55.11 30.25 -12.99
N THR A 34 -54.69 29.01 -12.75
CA THR A 34 -55.32 28.11 -11.77
C THR A 34 -55.17 28.66 -10.34
N GLU A 35 -56.22 28.53 -9.51
CA GLU A 35 -56.22 29.02 -8.11
C GLU A 35 -55.06 28.43 -7.28
N GLY A 36 -54.79 27.12 -7.41
CA GLY A 36 -53.76 26.41 -6.65
C GLY A 36 -52.31 26.81 -6.90
N LEU A 37 -52.01 27.69 -7.88
CA LEU A 37 -50.65 28.14 -8.20
C LEU A 37 -50.23 29.35 -7.35
N ASP A 38 -49.37 29.11 -6.35
CA ASP A 38 -48.85 30.12 -5.42
C ASP A 38 -48.29 31.38 -6.09
N ASP A 39 -48.49 32.51 -5.41
CA ASP A 39 -48.09 33.84 -5.85
C ASP A 39 -46.57 34.04 -5.90
N SER A 40 -45.82 33.42 -4.97
CA SER A 40 -44.36 33.43 -4.98
C SER A 40 -43.81 32.49 -6.06
N PHE A 41 -44.42 31.32 -6.28
CA PHE A 41 -44.06 30.39 -7.36
C PHE A 41 -44.27 31.01 -8.74
N VAL A 42 -45.44 31.60 -9.02
CA VAL A 42 -45.72 32.27 -10.31
C VAL A 42 -44.67 33.37 -10.60
N LYS A 43 -44.32 34.18 -9.59
CA LYS A 43 -43.38 35.31 -9.73
C LYS A 43 -41.91 34.91 -9.79
N LYS A 44 -41.50 33.84 -9.10
CA LYS A 44 -40.08 33.39 -9.05
C LYS A 44 -39.73 32.32 -10.06
N THR A 45 -40.69 31.46 -10.43
CA THR A 45 -40.47 30.29 -11.28
C THR A 45 -41.02 30.50 -12.69
N LEU A 46 -42.26 30.96 -12.82
CA LEU A 46 -42.91 31.02 -14.14
C LEU A 46 -42.65 32.34 -14.88
N HIS A 47 -42.66 33.49 -14.20
CA HIS A 47 -42.36 34.80 -14.81
C HIS A 47 -40.99 34.86 -15.53
N PRO A 48 -39.90 34.25 -15.04
CA PRO A 48 -38.63 34.17 -15.78
C PRO A 48 -38.67 33.30 -17.06
N LEU A 49 -39.66 32.39 -17.18
CA LEU A 49 -39.86 31.55 -18.37
C LEU A 49 -40.77 32.24 -19.40
N CYS A 50 -41.64 33.15 -18.94
CA CYS A 50 -42.42 34.07 -19.77
C CYS A 50 -41.54 35.15 -20.42
N ALA A 51 -40.75 34.75 -21.43
CA ALA A 51 -39.97 35.64 -22.27
C ALA A 51 -40.05 35.23 -23.75
N TYR A 52 -39.96 36.22 -24.65
CA TYR A 52 -39.83 36.01 -26.09
C TYR A 52 -39.03 37.17 -26.72
N ASP A 53 -37.88 36.85 -27.30
CA ASP A 53 -37.08 37.77 -28.13
C ASP A 53 -37.36 37.50 -29.60
N ALA A 54 -37.97 38.47 -30.30
CA ALA A 54 -38.22 38.35 -31.73
C ALA A 54 -36.92 38.18 -32.55
N PRO A 55 -36.91 37.40 -33.65
CA PRO A 55 -35.72 37.17 -34.46
C PRO A 55 -35.10 38.46 -34.99
N ALA A 56 -33.77 38.49 -35.10
CA ALA A 56 -33.03 39.59 -35.67
C ALA A 56 -33.44 39.84 -37.14
N GLU A 57 -33.64 38.79 -37.93
CA GLU A 57 -34.07 38.90 -39.34
C GLU A 57 -35.47 39.54 -39.49
N LEU A 58 -36.44 39.13 -38.67
CA LEU A 58 -37.82 39.63 -38.73
C LEU A 58 -37.94 41.06 -38.16
N ASN A 59 -37.18 41.37 -37.11
CA ASN A 59 -37.09 42.74 -36.57
C ASN A 59 -36.45 43.70 -37.59
N ALA A 60 -35.39 43.28 -38.28
CA ALA A 60 -34.71 44.11 -39.28
C ALA A 60 -35.54 44.34 -40.55
N SER A 61 -36.39 43.36 -40.92
CA SER A 61 -37.30 43.46 -42.07
C SER A 61 -38.65 44.11 -41.75
N GLY A 62 -38.99 44.27 -40.47
CA GLY A 62 -40.19 44.98 -40.02
C GLY A 62 -41.51 44.22 -40.26
N VAL A 63 -41.44 42.89 -40.37
CA VAL A 63 -42.60 42.03 -40.59
C VAL A 63 -43.55 42.09 -39.40
N LYS A 64 -44.84 42.34 -39.67
CA LYS A 64 -45.90 42.43 -38.64
C LYS A 64 -46.84 41.22 -38.61
N GLU A 65 -46.68 40.28 -39.54
CA GLU A 65 -47.48 39.07 -39.60
C GLU A 65 -47.02 38.09 -38.50
N GLU A 66 -47.90 37.77 -37.55
CA GLU A 66 -47.54 36.96 -36.38
C GLU A 66 -47.18 35.52 -36.76
N SER A 67 -47.79 34.96 -37.82
CA SER A 67 -47.47 33.65 -38.41
C SER A 67 -46.07 33.56 -39.04
N ALA A 68 -45.36 34.67 -39.22
CA ALA A 68 -43.96 34.64 -39.68
C ALA A 68 -42.96 34.36 -38.53
N TYR A 69 -43.38 34.50 -37.27
CA TYR A 69 -42.52 34.35 -36.10
C TYR A 69 -42.61 32.91 -35.55
N PRO A 70 -41.48 32.27 -35.18
CA PRO A 70 -41.51 30.92 -34.60
C PRO A 70 -42.16 30.92 -33.20
N ASP A 71 -42.90 29.85 -32.90
CA ASP A 71 -43.22 29.43 -31.53
C ASP A 71 -41.93 29.34 -30.68
N SER A 72 -42.02 29.62 -29.37
CA SER A 72 -41.01 29.23 -28.39
C SER A 72 -41.61 28.26 -27.38
N VAL A 73 -41.72 26.99 -27.76
CA VAL A 73 -42.02 25.89 -26.82
C VAL A 73 -40.80 25.63 -25.95
N HIS A 74 -41.00 25.51 -24.64
CA HIS A 74 -39.98 25.19 -23.65
C HIS A 74 -40.46 24.13 -22.67
N LEU A 75 -39.54 23.31 -22.17
CA LEU A 75 -39.74 22.40 -21.06
C LEU A 75 -38.62 22.61 -20.05
N VAL A 76 -38.97 22.80 -18.78
CA VAL A 76 -38.03 23.03 -17.67
C VAL A 76 -38.35 22.10 -16.53
N GLN A 77 -37.34 21.34 -16.10
CA GLN A 77 -37.42 20.50 -14.91
C GLN A 77 -37.06 21.32 -13.66
N LEU A 78 -37.87 21.23 -12.61
CA LEU A 78 -37.69 21.96 -11.35
C LEU A 78 -37.10 21.06 -10.25
N GLU A 79 -36.44 21.67 -9.27
CA GLU A 79 -35.76 20.98 -8.15
C GLU A 79 -36.71 20.24 -7.20
N ASN A 80 -38.02 20.47 -7.30
CA ASN A 80 -39.05 19.75 -6.57
C ASN A 80 -39.70 18.61 -7.37
N GLY A 81 -39.21 18.33 -8.59
CA GLY A 81 -39.72 17.29 -9.49
C GLY A 81 -40.93 17.71 -10.34
N ASP A 82 -41.46 18.92 -10.18
CA ASP A 82 -42.52 19.44 -11.06
C ASP A 82 -41.94 19.87 -12.42
N VAL A 83 -42.72 19.73 -13.49
CA VAL A 83 -42.32 20.12 -14.85
C VAL A 83 -43.09 21.36 -15.29
N VAL A 84 -42.39 22.37 -15.82
CA VAL A 84 -43.02 23.49 -16.52
C VAL A 84 -42.89 23.28 -18.02
N LEU A 85 -44.03 23.15 -18.70
CA LEU A 85 -44.13 23.02 -20.15
C LEU A 85 -44.88 24.24 -20.69
N GLY A 86 -44.23 25.10 -21.48
CA GLY A 86 -44.83 26.36 -21.92
C GLY A 86 -44.56 26.71 -23.37
N ARG A 87 -45.39 27.60 -23.93
CA ARG A 87 -45.28 28.13 -25.29
C ARG A 87 -45.39 29.65 -25.25
N SER A 88 -44.32 30.33 -25.67
CA SER A 88 -44.31 31.78 -25.90
C SER A 88 -44.52 32.09 -27.38
N LEU A 89 -45.31 33.12 -27.67
CA LEU A 89 -45.68 33.60 -29.00
C LEU A 89 -45.37 35.08 -29.14
N TYR A 90 -44.82 35.48 -30.29
CA TYR A 90 -44.74 36.88 -30.68
C TYR A 90 -46.15 37.50 -30.75
N LYS A 91 -46.27 38.77 -30.35
CA LYS A 91 -47.44 39.58 -30.64
C LYS A 91 -47.02 40.90 -31.28
N SER A 92 -47.82 41.34 -32.24
CA SER A 92 -47.66 42.63 -32.89
C SER A 92 -47.98 43.75 -31.89
N ALA A 93 -47.19 44.82 -31.94
CA ALA A 93 -47.34 45.95 -31.03
C ALA A 93 -48.45 46.92 -31.50
N ASP A 94 -49.32 47.32 -30.56
CA ASP A 94 -50.31 48.38 -30.76
C ASP A 94 -49.69 49.69 -31.26
N PHE A 95 -50.54 50.58 -31.79
CA PHE A 95 -50.30 51.87 -32.47
C PHE A 95 -49.11 52.75 -32.05
N THR A 96 -48.52 52.56 -30.86
CA THR A 96 -47.29 53.24 -30.43
C THR A 96 -46.01 52.62 -31.00
N GLY A 97 -46.00 51.32 -31.35
CA GLY A 97 -44.89 50.64 -32.01
C GLY A 97 -43.56 50.54 -31.24
N LEU A 98 -43.56 50.79 -29.91
CA LEU A 98 -42.35 51.03 -29.12
C LEU A 98 -41.95 49.90 -28.15
N ARG A 99 -42.72 48.80 -28.06
CA ARG A 99 -42.43 47.66 -27.17
C ARG A 99 -42.88 46.35 -27.80
N SER A 100 -42.13 45.28 -27.60
CA SER A 100 -42.55 43.92 -27.95
C SER A 100 -43.60 43.41 -26.96
N THR A 101 -44.83 43.21 -27.45
CA THR A 101 -45.82 42.36 -26.80
C THR A 101 -45.50 40.90 -27.12
N PHE A 102 -45.76 40.01 -26.17
CA PHE A 102 -45.72 38.56 -26.37
C PHE A 102 -46.70 37.91 -25.41
N PHE A 103 -47.18 36.72 -25.80
CA PHE A 103 -48.13 35.92 -25.03
C PHE A 103 -47.46 34.61 -24.65
N THR A 104 -47.61 34.17 -23.39
CA THR A 104 -47.08 32.88 -22.93
C THR A 104 -48.16 32.09 -22.22
N HIS A 105 -48.31 30.82 -22.59
CA HIS A 105 -49.10 29.84 -21.86
C HIS A 105 -48.17 28.78 -21.26
N ASN A 106 -48.22 28.60 -19.94
CA ASN A 106 -47.46 27.57 -19.21
C ASN A 106 -48.42 26.55 -18.57
N TYR A 107 -48.11 25.27 -18.75
CA TYR A 107 -48.61 24.14 -17.97
C TYR A 107 -47.62 23.83 -16.84
N VAL A 108 -48.15 23.55 -15.65
CA VAL A 108 -47.39 23.10 -14.47
C VAL A 108 -47.85 21.69 -14.14
N ILE A 109 -46.97 20.71 -14.38
CA ILE A 109 -47.24 19.28 -14.26
C ILE A 109 -46.63 18.81 -12.93
N PRO A 110 -47.42 18.33 -11.95
CA PRO A 110 -46.90 17.82 -10.69
C PRO A 110 -45.94 16.64 -10.88
N SER A 111 -44.97 16.48 -9.99
CA SER A 111 -44.03 15.34 -9.98
C SER A 111 -44.71 13.98 -10.09
N GLU A 112 -45.84 13.76 -9.41
CA GLU A 112 -46.66 12.52 -9.51
C GLU A 112 -47.15 12.19 -10.94
N ARG A 113 -47.06 13.13 -11.89
CA ARG A 113 -47.39 12.97 -13.32
C ARG A 113 -46.19 13.18 -14.24
N ALA A 114 -45.08 13.70 -13.73
CA ALA A 114 -43.85 13.96 -14.49
C ALA A 114 -43.25 12.66 -15.04
N ASP A 115 -43.29 11.57 -14.26
CA ASP A 115 -42.70 10.27 -14.64
C ASP A 115 -43.26 9.72 -15.96
N ALA A 116 -44.56 9.90 -16.20
CA ALA A 116 -45.23 9.45 -17.42
C ALA A 116 -44.75 10.18 -18.69
N LEU A 117 -44.15 11.37 -18.56
CA LEU A 117 -43.64 12.13 -19.70
C LEU A 117 -42.43 11.45 -20.36
N ALA A 118 -41.65 10.65 -19.61
CA ALA A 118 -40.50 9.93 -20.15
C ALA A 118 -40.90 8.78 -21.10
N SER A 119 -42.06 8.16 -20.91
CA SER A 119 -42.66 7.22 -21.85
C SER A 119 -43.46 7.94 -22.94
N ASP A 120 -44.35 8.86 -22.54
CA ASP A 120 -45.33 9.50 -23.43
C ASP A 120 -44.83 10.85 -24.01
N TYR A 121 -43.55 10.93 -24.37
CA TYR A 121 -42.91 12.19 -24.79
C TYR A 121 -43.59 12.87 -25.99
N MET A 122 -44.19 12.08 -26.87
CA MET A 122 -45.02 12.54 -27.99
C MET A 122 -46.22 13.41 -27.55
N ASN A 123 -46.77 13.17 -26.36
CA ASN A 123 -47.98 13.84 -25.88
C ASN A 123 -47.68 15.26 -25.39
N PHE A 124 -46.50 15.51 -24.82
CA PHE A 124 -46.09 16.87 -24.43
C PHE A 124 -45.39 17.65 -25.56
N LEU A 125 -44.61 16.99 -26.43
CA LEU A 125 -43.97 17.67 -27.57
C LEU A 125 -44.99 18.26 -28.55
N TYR A 126 -46.15 17.60 -28.68
CA TYR A 126 -47.27 18.05 -29.50
C TYR A 126 -48.50 18.46 -28.65
N ALA A 127 -48.23 19.01 -27.46
CA ALA A 127 -49.26 19.65 -26.66
C ALA A 127 -49.88 20.83 -27.42
N ASP A 128 -51.19 21.01 -27.22
CA ASP A 128 -51.92 22.18 -27.68
C ASP A 128 -51.85 23.31 -26.65
N TYR A 129 -52.03 24.55 -27.09
CA TYR A 129 -51.95 25.73 -26.23
C TYR A 129 -52.90 26.81 -26.75
N VAL A 130 -53.76 27.32 -25.86
CA VAL A 130 -54.61 28.51 -26.07
C VAL A 130 -53.86 29.59 -26.85
N SER A 131 -54.47 30.07 -27.93
CA SER A 131 -53.96 31.22 -28.68
C SER A 131 -54.66 32.51 -28.24
N ALA A 132 -53.98 33.65 -28.29
CA ALA A 132 -54.59 34.94 -27.94
C ALA A 132 -55.66 35.44 -28.95
N ALA A 133 -56.02 34.64 -29.96
CA ALA A 133 -57.21 34.86 -30.78
C ALA A 133 -58.49 34.31 -30.12
N GLU A 134 -58.34 33.54 -29.03
CA GLU A 134 -59.39 32.82 -28.30
C GLU A 134 -59.58 33.40 -26.88
N GLU A 135 -59.25 34.69 -26.69
CA GLU A 135 -59.48 35.37 -25.42
C GLU A 135 -60.99 35.39 -25.07
N PRO A 136 -61.37 35.08 -23.82
CA PRO A 136 -62.76 35.19 -23.37
C PRO A 136 -63.19 36.66 -23.34
N ALA A 137 -64.01 37.05 -24.31
CA ALA A 137 -64.25 38.44 -24.69
C ALA A 137 -65.18 39.24 -23.75
N GLU A 138 -64.79 39.43 -22.48
CA GLU A 138 -65.38 40.42 -21.58
C GLU A 138 -64.30 41.26 -20.86
N GLU A 139 -64.19 42.56 -21.20
CA GLU A 139 -63.23 43.53 -20.64
C GLU A 139 -63.40 43.84 -19.13
N GLY A 140 -64.19 43.06 -18.39
CA GLY A 140 -64.63 43.35 -17.02
C GLY A 140 -63.87 42.63 -15.89
N GLN A 141 -63.22 41.50 -16.14
CA GLN A 141 -62.76 40.59 -15.07
C GLN A 141 -61.24 40.37 -15.07
N ARG A 142 -60.52 41.20 -14.31
CA ARG A 142 -59.15 40.90 -13.88
C ARG A 142 -59.19 39.78 -12.83
N GLY A 143 -58.64 38.62 -13.18
CA GLY A 143 -58.67 37.42 -12.34
C GLY A 143 -59.52 36.30 -12.95
N ALA A 144 -59.33 36.01 -14.24
CA ALA A 144 -59.90 34.82 -14.84
C ALA A 144 -59.20 33.57 -14.26
N GLU A 145 -59.96 32.71 -13.60
CA GLU A 145 -59.47 31.46 -13.03
C GLU A 145 -59.44 30.37 -14.11
N LEU A 146 -58.33 29.63 -14.21
CA LEU A 146 -58.17 28.55 -15.19
C LEU A 146 -58.39 27.18 -14.55
N PRO A 147 -59.22 26.30 -15.15
CA PRO A 147 -59.47 24.98 -14.60
C PRO A 147 -58.19 24.13 -14.54
N GLU A 148 -58.13 23.24 -13.57
CA GLU A 148 -57.11 22.20 -13.51
C GLU A 148 -57.39 21.09 -14.52
N LEU A 149 -56.35 20.61 -15.21
CA LEU A 149 -56.48 19.60 -16.26
C LEU A 149 -56.04 18.21 -15.78
N ASP A 150 -56.80 17.18 -16.16
CA ASP A 150 -56.45 15.78 -15.89
C ASP A 150 -55.49 15.16 -16.92
N ALA A 151 -55.23 15.84 -18.03
CA ALA A 151 -54.24 15.50 -19.05
C ALA A 151 -53.84 16.76 -19.83
N LEU A 152 -52.69 16.74 -20.51
CA LEU A 152 -52.35 17.79 -21.47
C LEU A 152 -53.31 17.72 -22.68
N PRO A 153 -53.82 18.85 -23.19
CA PRO A 153 -54.50 18.86 -24.48
C PRO A 153 -53.47 18.60 -25.59
N MET A 154 -53.87 17.88 -26.64
CA MET A 154 -52.99 17.50 -27.75
C MET A 154 -53.48 18.08 -29.07
N ARG A 155 -52.56 18.55 -29.91
CA ARG A 155 -52.89 19.12 -31.22
C ARG A 155 -53.47 18.06 -32.16
N ALA A 156 -54.43 18.47 -32.99
CA ALA A 156 -55.07 17.60 -33.96
C ALA A 156 -54.19 17.27 -35.19
N ASP A 157 -53.22 18.14 -35.52
CA ASP A 157 -52.32 18.03 -36.67
C ASP A 157 -51.05 17.21 -36.37
N ARG A 158 -51.19 16.09 -35.64
CA ARG A 158 -50.04 15.23 -35.30
C ARG A 158 -49.35 14.70 -36.58
N PRO A 159 -48.00 14.77 -36.65
CA PRO A 159 -47.24 14.11 -37.71
C PRO A 159 -47.53 12.61 -37.85
N GLN A 160 -47.44 12.10 -39.08
CA GLN A 160 -47.52 10.66 -39.33
C GLN A 160 -46.32 9.92 -38.71
N PRO A 161 -46.51 8.69 -38.18
CA PRO A 161 -45.42 7.90 -37.64
C PRO A 161 -44.45 7.49 -38.76
N LYS A 162 -43.18 7.87 -38.57
CA LYS A 162 -42.01 7.48 -39.36
C LYS A 162 -40.97 6.79 -38.46
N THR A 163 -39.99 6.09 -39.04
CA THR A 163 -38.83 5.60 -38.26
C THR A 163 -37.93 6.77 -37.83
N GLY A 164 -36.95 6.55 -36.96
CA GLY A 164 -36.01 7.60 -36.58
C GLY A 164 -35.15 8.11 -37.75
N PRO A 165 -34.51 7.23 -38.55
CA PRO A 165 -33.74 7.65 -39.72
C PRO A 165 -34.54 8.46 -40.75
N ASP A 166 -35.78 8.07 -41.07
CA ASP A 166 -36.65 8.81 -42.00
C ASP A 166 -36.90 10.27 -41.54
N LYS A 167 -36.81 10.54 -40.24
CA LYS A 167 -36.96 11.88 -39.65
C LYS A 167 -35.65 12.66 -39.67
N LEU A 168 -34.51 12.00 -39.49
CA LEU A 168 -33.19 12.62 -39.64
C LEU A 168 -32.98 13.09 -41.09
N ASP A 169 -33.37 12.27 -42.06
CA ASP A 169 -33.40 12.63 -43.49
C ASP A 169 -34.39 13.78 -43.79
N GLU A 170 -35.57 13.80 -43.14
CA GLU A 170 -36.54 14.93 -43.25
C GLU A 170 -36.01 16.25 -42.66
N ILE A 171 -35.22 16.17 -41.58
CA ILE A 171 -34.56 17.33 -40.95
C ILE A 171 -33.34 17.79 -41.78
N GLY A 172 -32.73 16.90 -42.55
CA GLY A 172 -31.47 17.12 -43.27
C GLY A 172 -30.24 17.01 -42.38
N LEU A 173 -30.28 16.14 -41.35
CA LEU A 173 -29.21 15.93 -40.38
C LEU A 173 -28.54 14.57 -40.62
N ASP A 174 -27.22 14.56 -40.83
CA ASP A 174 -26.48 13.31 -41.06
C ASP A 174 -26.30 12.47 -39.78
N PRO A 175 -26.11 11.13 -39.90
CA PRO A 175 -25.96 10.26 -38.74
C PRO A 175 -24.77 10.57 -37.82
N SER A 176 -23.64 11.09 -38.32
CA SER A 176 -22.48 11.40 -37.47
C SER A 176 -22.75 12.65 -36.63
N SER A 177 -23.31 13.69 -37.23
CA SER A 177 -23.79 14.88 -36.53
C SER A 177 -24.86 14.55 -35.49
N PHE A 178 -25.81 13.66 -35.81
CA PHE A 178 -26.82 13.22 -34.86
C PHE A 178 -26.22 12.47 -33.67
N LYS A 179 -25.34 11.49 -33.90
CA LYS A 179 -24.68 10.71 -32.82
C LYS A 179 -23.88 11.61 -31.87
N ARG A 180 -23.19 12.61 -32.40
CA ARG A 180 -22.45 13.61 -31.62
C ARG A 180 -23.39 14.52 -30.81
N LEU A 181 -24.53 14.90 -31.39
CA LEU A 181 -25.57 15.65 -30.67
C LEU A 181 -26.22 14.84 -29.56
N LEU A 182 -26.49 13.55 -29.78
CA LEU A 182 -27.06 12.65 -28.77
C LEU A 182 -26.15 12.55 -27.53
N LEU A 183 -24.85 12.31 -27.72
CA LEU A 183 -23.88 12.30 -26.62
C LEU A 183 -23.78 13.65 -25.92
N ALA A 184 -23.69 14.76 -26.68
CA ALA A 184 -23.65 16.10 -26.12
C ALA A 184 -24.91 16.42 -25.27
N VAL A 185 -26.10 15.96 -25.68
CA VAL A 185 -27.33 16.10 -24.91
C VAL A 185 -27.29 15.26 -23.63
N MET A 186 -26.78 14.03 -23.68
CA MET A 186 -26.59 13.19 -22.47
C MET A 186 -25.60 13.84 -21.49
N GLU A 187 -24.42 14.27 -21.97
CA GLU A 187 -23.43 15.00 -21.17
C GLU A 187 -23.95 16.35 -20.66
N SER A 188 -24.82 17.04 -21.40
CA SER A 188 -25.49 18.27 -20.96
C SER A 188 -26.55 18.06 -19.88
N VAL A 189 -27.10 16.85 -19.77
CA VAL A 189 -28.11 16.49 -18.75
C VAL A 189 -27.44 16.06 -17.44
N GLY A 190 -26.38 15.24 -17.50
CA GLY A 190 -25.59 14.86 -16.32
C GLY A 190 -24.58 15.92 -15.87
N GLY A 191 -24.27 16.92 -16.71
CA GLY A 191 -23.14 17.84 -16.53
C GLY A 191 -23.51 19.33 -16.43
N ARG A 192 -22.47 20.16 -16.35
CA ARG A 192 -22.61 21.63 -16.23
C ARG A 192 -22.70 22.37 -17.57
N ARG A 193 -22.35 21.71 -18.67
CA ARG A 193 -22.28 22.27 -20.03
C ARG A 193 -23.67 22.25 -20.68
N LYS A 194 -23.99 23.26 -21.50
CA LYS A 194 -25.24 23.34 -22.28
C LYS A 194 -25.01 22.97 -23.74
N THR A 195 -26.07 22.61 -24.45
CA THR A 195 -26.05 22.29 -25.87
C THR A 195 -26.87 23.31 -26.65
N TYR A 196 -26.23 24.00 -27.61
CA TYR A 196 -26.86 25.00 -28.48
C TYR A 196 -26.87 24.55 -29.94
N VAL A 197 -28.01 24.69 -30.61
CA VAL A 197 -28.24 24.18 -31.98
C VAL A 197 -28.84 25.25 -32.88
N THR A 198 -28.26 25.49 -34.06
CA THR A 198 -28.98 26.14 -35.18
C THR A 198 -29.42 25.07 -36.17
N LEU A 199 -30.65 25.16 -36.68
CA LEU A 199 -31.14 24.29 -37.75
C LEU A 199 -31.08 24.99 -39.11
N ASN A 200 -30.85 24.22 -40.18
CA ASN A 200 -30.88 24.70 -41.56
C ASN A 200 -32.34 24.84 -42.06
N ALA A 201 -33.06 25.78 -41.47
CA ALA A 201 -34.48 26.04 -41.69
C ALA A 201 -34.77 27.55 -41.77
N PRO A 202 -35.81 27.99 -42.50
CA PRO A 202 -36.39 29.32 -42.35
C PRO A 202 -36.77 29.60 -40.90
N VAL A 203 -36.66 30.85 -40.45
CA VAL A 203 -36.87 31.20 -39.04
C VAL A 203 -38.27 30.88 -38.52
N SER A 204 -39.31 30.96 -39.37
CA SER A 204 -40.68 30.55 -39.07
C SER A 204 -40.84 29.04 -38.84
N GLU A 205 -40.04 28.20 -39.50
CA GLU A 205 -40.07 26.74 -39.36
C GLU A 205 -39.21 26.24 -38.18
N LEU A 206 -38.36 27.10 -37.60
CA LEU A 206 -37.29 26.70 -36.68
C LEU A 206 -37.82 25.87 -35.50
N SER A 207 -38.89 26.33 -34.84
CA SER A 207 -39.51 25.59 -33.74
C SER A 207 -40.13 24.26 -34.17
N ALA A 208 -40.77 24.19 -35.35
CA ALA A 208 -41.34 22.95 -35.85
C ALA A 208 -40.24 21.91 -36.13
N ARG A 209 -39.12 22.32 -36.74
CA ARG A 209 -37.97 21.44 -36.97
C ARG A 209 -37.24 21.06 -35.68
N ALA A 210 -37.19 21.97 -34.68
CA ALA A 210 -36.68 21.68 -33.35
C ALA A 210 -37.50 20.58 -32.64
N LEU A 211 -38.84 20.65 -32.71
CA LEU A 211 -39.72 19.59 -32.20
C LEU A 211 -39.49 18.26 -32.92
N ARG A 212 -39.21 18.25 -34.24
CA ARG A 212 -38.85 17.00 -34.95
C ARG A 212 -37.52 16.41 -34.50
N LEU A 213 -36.50 17.23 -34.23
CA LEU A 213 -35.22 16.72 -33.73
C LEU A 213 -35.33 16.21 -32.28
N LEU A 214 -36.12 16.90 -31.45
CA LEU A 214 -36.51 16.41 -30.11
C LEU A 214 -37.24 15.07 -30.20
N GLU A 215 -38.16 14.88 -31.16
CA GLU A 215 -38.87 13.62 -31.38
C GLU A 215 -37.93 12.43 -31.62
N VAL A 216 -36.79 12.64 -32.29
CA VAL A 216 -35.75 11.60 -32.50
C VAL A 216 -34.83 11.47 -31.28
N LEU A 217 -34.45 12.57 -30.63
CA LEU A 217 -33.63 12.54 -29.41
C LEU A 217 -34.34 11.80 -28.27
N TYR A 218 -35.61 12.09 -27.99
CA TYR A 218 -36.36 11.38 -26.95
C TYR A 218 -36.55 9.89 -27.28
N ALA A 219 -36.60 9.49 -28.55
CA ALA A 219 -36.59 8.07 -28.94
C ALA A 219 -35.22 7.40 -28.65
N ALA A 220 -34.12 8.09 -28.96
CA ALA A 220 -32.74 7.59 -28.80
C ALA A 220 -32.17 7.70 -27.36
N LEU A 221 -32.81 8.46 -26.47
CA LEU A 221 -32.35 8.65 -25.08
C LEU A 221 -32.93 7.57 -24.14
N PRO A 222 -32.18 7.12 -23.12
CA PRO A 222 -32.72 6.30 -22.04
C PRO A 222 -33.73 7.07 -21.16
N PRO A 223 -34.68 6.39 -20.49
CA PRO A 223 -35.77 7.03 -19.74
C PRO A 223 -35.34 8.09 -18.73
N GLU A 224 -34.26 7.88 -17.97
CA GLU A 224 -33.78 8.83 -16.97
C GLU A 224 -33.26 10.14 -17.58
N PHE A 225 -32.54 10.05 -18.70
CA PHE A 225 -32.15 11.23 -19.47
C PHE A 225 -33.37 11.98 -20.02
N ARG A 226 -34.46 11.28 -20.38
CA ARG A 226 -35.73 11.93 -20.79
C ARG A 226 -36.39 12.66 -19.62
N ARG A 227 -36.37 12.09 -18.41
CA ARG A 227 -36.88 12.76 -17.19
C ARG A 227 -36.10 14.04 -16.92
N ALA A 228 -34.77 14.03 -17.02
CA ALA A 228 -33.94 15.20 -16.71
C ALA A 228 -33.75 16.20 -17.89
N LEU A 229 -34.09 15.86 -19.13
CA LEU A 229 -33.95 16.74 -20.29
C LEU A 229 -35.03 17.84 -20.33
N GLY A 230 -34.65 19.08 -19.96
CA GLY A 230 -35.37 20.30 -20.35
C GLY A 230 -34.77 20.97 -21.59
N PHE A 231 -35.59 21.69 -22.35
CA PHE A 231 -35.21 22.28 -23.64
C PHE A 231 -35.94 23.61 -23.95
N VAL A 232 -35.44 24.35 -24.94
CA VAL A 232 -36.09 25.52 -25.54
C VAL A 232 -36.00 25.44 -27.07
N THR A 233 -37.14 25.46 -27.76
CA THR A 233 -37.23 25.25 -29.23
C THR A 233 -36.95 26.49 -30.09
N TYR A 234 -36.88 27.68 -29.49
CA TYR A 234 -36.40 28.91 -30.15
C TYR A 234 -35.88 29.92 -29.11
N SER A 235 -34.72 30.53 -29.41
CA SER A 235 -34.18 31.71 -28.74
C SER A 235 -33.41 32.56 -29.75
N ARG A 236 -33.45 33.90 -29.63
CA ARG A 236 -32.70 34.79 -30.53
C ARG A 236 -31.19 34.61 -30.40
N GLU A 237 -30.71 34.49 -29.17
CA GLU A 237 -29.29 34.31 -28.84
C GLU A 237 -29.13 33.15 -27.83
N PRO A 238 -27.97 32.46 -27.82
CA PRO A 238 -27.70 31.38 -26.87
C PRO A 238 -27.60 31.94 -25.45
N HIS A 239 -28.37 31.36 -24.53
CA HIS A 239 -28.45 31.83 -23.14
C HIS A 239 -28.62 30.64 -22.19
N SER A 240 -27.79 30.58 -21.16
CA SER A 240 -27.88 29.52 -20.16
C SER A 240 -29.09 29.76 -19.24
N ARG A 241 -29.88 28.71 -19.01
CA ARG A 241 -31.06 28.73 -18.13
C ARG A 241 -31.03 27.50 -17.20
N LYS A 242 -31.48 27.68 -15.96
CA LYS A 242 -31.62 26.57 -14.99
C LYS A 242 -32.70 25.60 -15.49
N GLY A 243 -32.48 24.29 -15.33
CA GLY A 243 -33.41 23.25 -15.79
C GLY A 243 -33.54 23.10 -17.31
N VAL A 244 -32.73 23.79 -18.12
CA VAL A 244 -32.65 23.65 -19.58
C VAL A 244 -31.27 23.10 -19.94
N HIS A 245 -31.23 22.11 -20.84
CA HIS A 245 -30.01 21.43 -21.30
C HIS A 245 -29.76 21.65 -22.81
N LEU A 246 -30.83 21.69 -23.61
CA LEU A 246 -30.80 21.86 -25.07
C LEU A 246 -31.56 23.11 -25.52
N THR A 247 -30.89 24.06 -26.18
CA THR A 247 -31.49 25.30 -26.66
C THR A 247 -31.26 25.51 -28.16
N PHE A 248 -32.34 25.59 -28.92
CA PHE A 248 -32.33 25.92 -30.33
C PHE A 248 -32.30 27.45 -30.53
N VAL A 249 -31.41 27.94 -31.41
CA VAL A 249 -31.11 29.37 -31.56
C VAL A 249 -31.19 29.86 -33.02
N GLU A 250 -31.45 31.17 -33.20
CA GLU A 250 -31.47 31.82 -34.53
C GLU A 250 -30.13 31.63 -35.27
N GLN A 251 -30.19 31.45 -36.59
CA GLN A 251 -28.99 31.26 -37.41
C GLN A 251 -28.01 32.43 -37.28
N GLY A 252 -26.73 32.13 -37.14
CA GLY A 252 -25.68 33.15 -37.00
C GLY A 252 -25.52 33.77 -35.61
N SER A 253 -26.41 33.47 -34.65
CA SER A 253 -26.29 33.92 -33.25
C SER A 253 -25.03 33.40 -32.55
N MET A 254 -24.59 32.17 -32.85
CA MET A 254 -23.38 31.56 -32.29
C MET A 254 -22.09 32.15 -32.90
N ARG A 255 -21.59 33.23 -32.31
CA ARG A 255 -20.37 33.95 -32.74
C ARG A 255 -19.09 33.20 -32.32
N PRO A 256 -18.07 33.06 -33.19
CA PRO A 256 -16.76 32.54 -32.77
C PRO A 256 -16.13 33.41 -31.67
N GLY A 257 -15.58 32.78 -30.63
CA GLY A 257 -14.90 33.49 -29.53
C GLY A 257 -15.83 34.12 -28.49
N ASP A 258 -17.13 33.80 -28.48
CA ASP A 258 -18.03 34.21 -27.40
C ASP A 258 -17.74 33.41 -26.11
N ARG A 259 -17.08 34.09 -25.16
CA ARG A 259 -16.60 33.50 -23.90
C ARG A 259 -17.69 32.97 -22.99
N ASN A 260 -18.96 33.33 -23.23
CA ASN A 260 -20.09 32.83 -22.45
C ASN A 260 -20.49 31.40 -22.85
N ILE A 261 -20.15 30.99 -24.08
CA ILE A 261 -20.53 29.70 -24.68
C ILE A 261 -19.33 28.91 -25.23
N GLU A 262 -18.10 29.44 -25.13
CA GLU A 262 -16.87 28.78 -25.62
C GLU A 262 -16.60 27.39 -25.02
N LYS A 263 -17.25 27.08 -23.88
CA LYS A 263 -17.13 25.81 -23.13
C LYS A 263 -18.32 24.87 -23.33
N ASP A 264 -19.40 25.34 -23.94
CA ASP A 264 -20.62 24.58 -24.18
C ASP A 264 -20.51 23.74 -25.46
N PHE A 265 -21.49 22.88 -25.74
CA PHE A 265 -21.56 22.15 -27.01
C PHE A 265 -22.28 23.01 -28.05
N LEU A 266 -21.65 23.26 -29.19
CA LEU A 266 -22.21 24.12 -30.23
C LEU A 266 -22.39 23.35 -31.53
N PHE A 267 -23.62 23.27 -32.04
CA PHE A 267 -23.98 22.59 -33.28
C PHE A 267 -24.57 23.60 -34.27
N ASP A 268 -23.69 24.26 -35.03
CA ASP A 268 -24.06 25.22 -36.07
C ASP A 268 -24.28 24.49 -37.40
N PHE A 269 -25.40 23.76 -37.51
CA PHE A 269 -25.71 22.94 -38.69
C PHE A 269 -25.99 23.77 -39.95
N SER A 270 -26.33 25.06 -39.85
CA SER A 270 -26.43 25.92 -41.05
C SER A 270 -25.06 26.32 -41.61
N ARG A 271 -23.97 26.02 -40.89
CA ARG A 271 -22.57 26.20 -41.35
C ARG A 271 -21.70 24.95 -41.27
N GLY A 272 -22.27 23.78 -40.92
CA GLY A 272 -21.53 22.53 -40.77
C GLY A 272 -20.46 22.55 -39.68
N ARG A 273 -20.63 23.37 -38.63
CA ARG A 273 -19.62 23.59 -37.58
C ARG A 273 -20.08 23.01 -36.24
N ILE A 274 -19.39 21.98 -35.77
CA ILE A 274 -19.58 21.39 -34.43
C ILE A 274 -18.38 21.79 -33.54
N VAL A 275 -18.64 22.19 -32.29
CA VAL A 275 -17.62 22.63 -31.33
C VAL A 275 -17.80 21.90 -30.00
N ASN A 276 -16.68 21.46 -29.41
CA ASN A 276 -16.59 20.76 -28.13
C ASN A 276 -17.43 19.45 -28.01
N ALA A 277 -17.80 18.84 -29.14
CA ALA A 277 -18.25 17.46 -29.25
C ALA A 277 -17.30 16.70 -30.18
N ALA A 278 -16.57 15.72 -29.64
CA ALA A 278 -15.60 14.92 -30.39
C ALA A 278 -16.30 14.01 -31.42
N GLU A 279 -15.52 13.34 -32.27
CA GLU A 279 -15.99 12.45 -33.33
C GLU A 279 -15.48 11.00 -33.13
N GLY A 280 -15.10 10.68 -31.89
CA GLY A 280 -14.55 9.40 -31.49
C GLY A 280 -14.31 9.35 -29.98
N GLY A 281 -14.05 8.15 -29.46
CA GLY A 281 -14.00 7.83 -28.03
C GLY A 281 -14.87 6.61 -27.73
N SER A 282 -14.81 6.08 -26.51
CA SER A 282 -15.58 4.92 -26.06
C SER A 282 -17.10 5.11 -26.24
N LEU A 283 -17.63 6.27 -25.84
CA LEU A 283 -19.05 6.62 -25.96
C LEU A 283 -19.58 6.66 -27.40
N GLN A 284 -18.72 6.72 -28.43
CA GLN A 284 -19.16 6.66 -29.83
C GLN A 284 -19.79 5.29 -30.17
N GLU A 285 -19.38 4.21 -29.48
CA GLU A 285 -20.01 2.89 -29.59
C GLU A 285 -21.44 2.89 -29.05
N LEU A 286 -21.68 3.55 -27.91
CA LEU A 286 -23.02 3.74 -27.35
C LEU A 286 -23.89 4.58 -28.30
N ALA A 287 -23.34 5.65 -28.86
CA ALA A 287 -24.06 6.49 -29.82
C ALA A 287 -24.47 5.72 -31.08
N GLU A 288 -23.62 4.82 -31.58
CA GLU A 288 -23.95 3.91 -32.68
C GLU A 288 -25.08 2.96 -32.29
N PHE A 289 -24.98 2.32 -31.13
CA PHE A 289 -25.99 1.38 -30.61
C PHE A 289 -27.37 2.03 -30.43
N LEU A 290 -27.43 3.24 -29.84
CA LEU A 290 -28.67 3.99 -29.65
C LEU A 290 -29.24 4.49 -30.99
N HIS A 291 -28.39 4.94 -31.91
CA HIS A 291 -28.80 5.35 -33.26
C HIS A 291 -29.37 4.19 -34.08
N ASP A 292 -28.72 3.02 -34.08
CA ASP A 292 -29.23 1.86 -34.79
C ASP A 292 -30.50 1.28 -34.13
N GLY A 293 -30.64 1.45 -32.81
CA GLY A 293 -31.88 1.23 -32.06
C GLY A 293 -33.08 2.05 -32.57
N LEU A 294 -32.88 3.17 -33.28
CA LEU A 294 -33.97 3.91 -33.94
C LEU A 294 -34.61 3.16 -35.12
N ARG A 295 -34.00 2.05 -35.57
CA ARG A 295 -34.58 1.12 -36.57
C ARG A 295 -35.34 -0.05 -35.92
N ASP A 296 -35.00 -0.42 -34.69
CA ASP A 296 -35.70 -1.42 -33.89
C ASP A 296 -36.01 -0.88 -32.48
N PRO A 297 -37.13 -0.15 -32.31
CA PRO A 297 -37.55 0.37 -31.02
C PRO A 297 -37.80 -0.72 -29.98
N GLN A 298 -38.17 -1.94 -30.37
CA GLN A 298 -38.43 -3.04 -29.43
C GLN A 298 -37.13 -3.55 -28.81
N ARG A 299 -36.05 -3.63 -29.60
CA ARG A 299 -34.71 -3.90 -29.07
C ARG A 299 -34.23 -2.80 -28.13
N LEU A 300 -34.48 -1.55 -28.48
CA LEU A 300 -34.10 -0.41 -27.66
C LEU A 300 -34.89 -0.36 -26.33
N GLU A 301 -36.17 -0.72 -26.34
CA GLU A 301 -36.99 -0.91 -25.13
C GLU A 301 -36.50 -2.10 -24.26
N ARG A 302 -36.14 -3.24 -24.86
CA ARG A 302 -35.50 -4.36 -24.12
C ARG A 302 -34.21 -3.92 -23.43
N PHE A 303 -33.38 -3.13 -24.12
CA PHE A 303 -32.15 -2.58 -23.55
C PHE A 303 -32.43 -1.62 -22.39
N TYR A 304 -33.39 -0.70 -22.53
CA TYR A 304 -33.75 0.22 -21.44
C TYR A 304 -34.33 -0.51 -20.23
N SER A 305 -35.16 -1.55 -20.43
CA SER A 305 -35.65 -2.38 -19.32
C SER A 305 -34.52 -3.12 -18.59
N PHE A 306 -33.46 -3.53 -19.31
CA PHE A 306 -32.26 -4.11 -18.69
C PHE A 306 -31.43 -3.06 -17.95
N ALA A 307 -31.27 -1.86 -18.51
CA ALA A 307 -30.53 -0.78 -17.88
C ALA A 307 -31.24 -0.21 -16.63
N ASP A 308 -32.57 -0.19 -16.63
CA ASP A 308 -33.41 0.16 -15.48
C ASP A 308 -33.27 -0.90 -14.36
N GLU A 309 -33.33 -2.19 -14.69
CA GLU A 309 -33.05 -3.30 -13.75
C GLU A 309 -31.61 -3.24 -13.18
N ALA A 310 -30.64 -2.74 -13.96
CA ALA A 310 -29.23 -2.69 -13.59
C ALA A 310 -28.81 -1.44 -12.79
N LEU A 311 -29.33 -0.27 -13.14
CA LEU A 311 -28.94 1.01 -12.52
C LEU A 311 -29.94 1.47 -11.45
N GLY A 312 -31.23 1.22 -11.64
CA GLY A 312 -32.30 1.74 -10.80
C GLY A 312 -32.17 3.24 -10.52
N SER A 313 -32.68 3.68 -9.37
CA SER A 313 -32.61 5.07 -8.92
C SER A 313 -31.26 5.45 -8.27
N THR A 314 -30.13 5.01 -8.84
CA THR A 314 -28.78 5.37 -8.35
C THR A 314 -28.27 6.68 -8.97
N PRO A 315 -27.28 7.37 -8.35
CA PRO A 315 -26.66 8.55 -8.95
C PRO A 315 -26.02 8.30 -10.34
N ASP A 316 -25.62 7.05 -10.60
CA ASP A 316 -25.03 6.59 -11.86
C ASP A 316 -26.05 6.53 -13.02
N ALA A 317 -27.35 6.68 -12.76
CA ALA A 317 -28.43 6.62 -13.76
C ALA A 317 -28.37 7.74 -14.83
N LEU A 318 -27.59 8.80 -14.61
CA LEU A 318 -27.32 9.86 -15.60
C LEU A 318 -25.87 9.83 -16.14
N ASN A 319 -25.12 8.75 -15.92
CA ASN A 319 -23.77 8.56 -16.46
C ASN A 319 -23.81 7.77 -17.80
N PRO A 320 -23.43 8.37 -18.95
CA PRO A 320 -23.40 7.67 -20.23
C PRO A 320 -22.49 6.43 -20.27
N GLU A 321 -21.41 6.40 -19.49
CA GLU A 321 -20.45 5.27 -19.50
C GLU A 321 -21.10 3.97 -18.98
N ARG A 322 -22.07 4.07 -18.06
CA ARG A 322 -22.84 2.91 -17.59
C ARG A 322 -23.72 2.31 -18.68
N TYR A 323 -24.34 3.16 -19.50
CA TYR A 323 -25.12 2.69 -20.65
C TYR A 323 -24.22 2.07 -21.72
N LEU A 324 -22.97 2.53 -21.86
CA LEU A 324 -21.97 1.87 -22.71
C LEU A 324 -21.64 0.47 -22.17
N GLU A 325 -21.22 0.35 -20.90
CA GLU A 325 -20.93 -0.93 -20.23
C GLU A 325 -22.09 -1.93 -20.42
N LEU A 326 -23.31 -1.51 -20.13
CA LEU A 326 -24.52 -2.34 -20.28
C LEU A 326 -24.83 -2.67 -21.75
N SER A 327 -24.63 -1.74 -22.69
CA SER A 327 -24.88 -2.01 -24.12
C SER A 327 -23.95 -3.11 -24.67
N ARG A 328 -22.72 -3.20 -24.17
CA ARG A 328 -21.78 -4.28 -24.50
C ARG A 328 -22.25 -5.62 -23.97
N LEU A 329 -22.64 -5.69 -22.70
CA LEU A 329 -23.17 -6.92 -22.09
C LEU A 329 -24.45 -7.40 -22.79
N PHE A 330 -25.37 -6.49 -23.10
CA PHE A 330 -26.61 -6.78 -23.82
C PHE A 330 -26.36 -7.30 -25.25
N ARG A 331 -25.36 -6.77 -25.95
CA ARG A 331 -24.94 -7.26 -27.28
C ARG A 331 -24.38 -8.69 -27.21
N ILE A 332 -23.53 -8.98 -26.23
CA ILE A 332 -22.96 -10.33 -26.04
C ILE A 332 -24.07 -11.34 -25.71
N GLU A 333 -25.06 -10.97 -24.90
CA GLU A 333 -26.24 -11.80 -24.62
C GLU A 333 -27.13 -12.02 -25.85
N GLU A 334 -27.25 -11.04 -26.76
CA GLU A 334 -27.88 -11.21 -28.08
C GLU A 334 -27.01 -11.99 -29.10
N GLY A 335 -25.82 -12.46 -28.70
CA GLY A 335 -24.91 -13.29 -29.51
C GLY A 335 -23.90 -12.52 -30.37
N ASP A 336 -23.77 -11.21 -30.18
CA ASP A 336 -22.72 -10.41 -30.80
C ASP A 336 -21.45 -10.47 -29.95
N GLU A 337 -20.54 -11.37 -30.34
CA GLU A 337 -19.22 -11.58 -29.71
C GLU A 337 -18.25 -10.40 -29.89
N THR A 338 -18.54 -9.43 -30.77
CA THR A 338 -17.60 -8.35 -31.13
C THR A 338 -17.07 -7.54 -29.93
N PRO A 339 -17.88 -7.14 -28.93
CA PRO A 339 -17.37 -6.43 -27.75
C PRO A 339 -16.47 -7.31 -26.88
N TYR A 340 -16.71 -8.62 -26.86
CA TYR A 340 -15.90 -9.57 -26.11
C TYR A 340 -14.56 -9.83 -26.79
N GLU A 341 -14.52 -9.98 -28.11
CA GLU A 341 -13.26 -10.17 -28.84
C GLU A 341 -12.38 -8.91 -28.83
N GLN A 342 -12.96 -7.71 -28.70
CA GLN A 342 -12.22 -6.44 -28.58
C GLN A 342 -11.68 -6.17 -27.17
N ASP A 343 -12.41 -6.55 -26.11
CA ASP A 343 -12.02 -6.28 -24.72
C ASP A 343 -12.40 -7.44 -23.76
N ARG A 344 -11.77 -8.60 -23.97
CA ARG A 344 -11.97 -9.82 -23.15
C ARG A 344 -11.85 -9.54 -21.65
N ARG A 345 -10.83 -8.77 -21.27
CA ARG A 345 -10.46 -8.49 -19.87
C ARG A 345 -11.38 -7.48 -19.21
N GLY A 346 -11.75 -6.40 -19.91
CA GLY A 346 -12.72 -5.42 -19.43
C GLY A 346 -14.10 -6.04 -19.24
N ILE A 347 -14.56 -6.87 -20.18
CA ILE A 347 -15.84 -7.58 -20.06
C ILE A 347 -15.83 -8.62 -18.92
N LEU A 348 -14.78 -9.42 -18.77
CA LEU A 348 -14.68 -10.37 -17.64
C LEU A 348 -14.66 -9.64 -16.29
N ASN A 349 -13.87 -8.58 -16.15
CA ASN A 349 -13.81 -7.80 -14.90
C ASN A 349 -15.11 -7.04 -14.62
N LEU A 350 -15.80 -6.52 -15.64
CA LEU A 350 -17.14 -5.94 -15.50
C LEU A 350 -18.14 -6.98 -14.97
N LEU A 351 -18.19 -8.17 -15.57
CA LEU A 351 -19.06 -9.26 -15.14
C LEU A 351 -18.73 -9.75 -13.72
N LEU A 352 -17.45 -9.94 -13.39
CA LEU A 352 -17.01 -10.25 -12.02
C LEU A 352 -17.41 -9.14 -11.03
N GLY A 353 -17.36 -7.87 -11.44
CA GLY A 353 -17.79 -6.71 -10.66
C GLY A 353 -19.30 -6.64 -10.41
N TRP A 354 -20.11 -7.25 -11.28
CA TRP A 354 -21.54 -7.47 -11.03
C TRP A 354 -21.77 -8.67 -10.09
N VAL A 355 -21.18 -9.83 -10.40
CA VAL A 355 -21.46 -11.09 -9.67
C VAL A 355 -20.88 -11.07 -8.24
N ARG A 356 -19.82 -10.30 -7.97
CA ARG A 356 -19.29 -10.08 -6.60
C ARG A 356 -20.25 -9.31 -5.68
N ARG A 357 -21.29 -8.66 -6.20
CA ARG A 357 -22.29 -7.95 -5.37
C ARG A 357 -23.26 -8.98 -4.79
N PRO A 358 -23.45 -9.07 -3.47
CA PRO A 358 -24.40 -10.02 -2.89
C PRO A 358 -25.84 -9.63 -3.21
N GLY A 359 -26.63 -10.56 -3.73
CA GLY A 359 -28.07 -10.39 -3.92
C GLY A 359 -28.69 -11.40 -4.88
N GLU A 360 -29.77 -12.06 -4.45
CA GLU A 360 -30.52 -13.06 -5.24
C GLU A 360 -31.45 -12.39 -6.29
N SER A 361 -30.90 -11.47 -7.09
CA SER A 361 -31.66 -10.78 -8.14
C SER A 361 -31.63 -11.55 -9.46
N ARG A 362 -32.68 -11.37 -10.28
CA ARG A 362 -32.73 -11.90 -11.66
C ARG A 362 -31.54 -11.39 -12.48
N LEU A 363 -31.17 -10.12 -12.32
CA LEU A 363 -29.97 -9.53 -12.89
C LEU A 363 -28.69 -10.27 -12.49
N HIS A 364 -28.52 -10.59 -11.19
CA HIS A 364 -27.33 -11.29 -10.71
C HIS A 364 -27.17 -12.66 -11.39
N ALA A 365 -28.25 -13.46 -11.42
CA ALA A 365 -28.27 -14.73 -12.14
C ALA A 365 -27.95 -14.57 -13.64
N ARG A 366 -28.53 -13.57 -14.31
CA ARG A 366 -28.28 -13.25 -15.72
C ARG A 366 -26.82 -12.86 -15.99
N MET A 367 -26.19 -12.11 -15.08
CA MET A 367 -24.75 -11.77 -15.17
C MET A 367 -23.86 -12.97 -14.84
N PHE A 368 -24.29 -13.86 -13.94
CA PHE A 368 -23.61 -15.12 -13.63
C PHE A 368 -23.59 -16.07 -14.83
N ASP A 369 -24.74 -16.29 -15.46
CA ASP A 369 -24.88 -17.13 -16.67
C ASP A 369 -24.03 -16.56 -17.83
N LEU A 370 -24.06 -15.23 -18.01
CA LEU A 370 -23.25 -14.57 -19.02
C LEU A 370 -21.75 -14.75 -18.73
N LEU A 371 -21.29 -14.60 -17.49
CA LEU A 371 -19.91 -14.86 -17.06
C LEU A 371 -19.50 -16.33 -17.30
N GLY A 372 -20.36 -17.29 -16.96
CA GLY A 372 -20.14 -18.71 -17.26
C GLY A 372 -19.89 -18.94 -18.76
N SER A 373 -20.74 -18.38 -19.62
CA SER A 373 -20.56 -18.50 -21.09
C SER A 373 -19.24 -17.93 -21.60
N ARG A 374 -18.70 -16.87 -20.96
CA ARG A 374 -17.39 -16.30 -21.33
C ARG A 374 -16.24 -17.24 -20.98
N LEU A 375 -16.36 -17.96 -19.87
CA LEU A 375 -15.34 -18.91 -19.40
C LEU A 375 -15.35 -20.22 -20.20
N ASP A 376 -16.53 -20.70 -20.59
CA ASP A 376 -16.65 -21.77 -21.59
C ASP A 376 -16.04 -21.34 -22.94
N ARG A 377 -16.25 -20.09 -23.36
CA ARG A 377 -15.66 -19.53 -24.59
C ARG A 377 -14.13 -19.41 -24.53
N GLU A 378 -13.56 -18.98 -23.41
CA GLU A 378 -12.10 -19.00 -23.20
C GLU A 378 -11.55 -20.44 -23.19
N LEU A 379 -12.32 -21.41 -22.67
CA LEU A 379 -11.94 -22.83 -22.69
C LEU A 379 -12.00 -23.42 -24.11
N GLU A 380 -12.97 -23.04 -24.95
CA GLU A 380 -12.99 -23.35 -26.38
C GLU A 380 -11.74 -22.79 -27.09
N ASP A 381 -11.42 -21.52 -26.85
CA ASP A 381 -10.26 -20.85 -27.44
C ASP A 381 -8.95 -21.52 -27.05
N LEU A 382 -8.83 -21.92 -25.78
CA LEU A 382 -7.70 -22.69 -25.28
C LEU A 382 -7.62 -24.07 -25.96
N MET A 383 -8.73 -24.80 -26.06
CA MET A 383 -8.77 -26.09 -26.78
C MET A 383 -8.45 -25.93 -28.28
N ALA A 384 -8.77 -24.79 -28.89
CA ALA A 384 -8.41 -24.43 -30.27
C ALA A 384 -6.94 -24.01 -30.45
N GLY A 385 -6.14 -23.94 -29.38
CA GLY A 385 -4.71 -23.61 -29.44
C GLY A 385 -4.35 -22.18 -29.05
N ARG A 386 -5.33 -21.31 -28.73
CA ARG A 386 -5.06 -19.93 -28.29
C ARG A 386 -4.61 -19.94 -26.83
N ILE A 387 -3.32 -19.71 -26.59
CA ILE A 387 -2.79 -19.57 -25.22
C ILE A 387 -3.05 -18.13 -24.73
N PRO A 388 -3.81 -17.92 -23.64
CA PRO A 388 -4.08 -16.61 -23.05
C PRO A 388 -2.81 -15.98 -22.44
N GLU A 389 -2.83 -14.68 -22.22
CA GLU A 389 -1.81 -13.99 -21.42
C GLU A 389 -2.05 -14.22 -19.92
N PRO A 390 -0.99 -14.21 -19.06
CA PRO A 390 -1.14 -14.48 -17.62
C PRO A 390 -2.14 -13.57 -16.91
N GLU A 391 -2.31 -12.33 -17.36
CA GLU A 391 -3.27 -11.40 -16.77
C GLU A 391 -4.73 -11.76 -17.06
N LEU A 392 -5.03 -12.27 -18.26
CA LEU A 392 -6.34 -12.85 -18.58
C LEU A 392 -6.58 -14.14 -17.76
N VAL A 393 -5.54 -14.93 -17.51
CA VAL A 393 -5.64 -16.09 -16.61
C VAL A 393 -5.89 -15.66 -15.16
N ARG A 394 -5.39 -14.50 -14.71
CA ARG A 394 -5.73 -13.93 -13.38
C ARG A 394 -7.19 -13.53 -13.30
N ASP A 395 -7.74 -12.92 -14.36
CA ASP A 395 -9.17 -12.59 -14.44
C ASP A 395 -10.04 -13.88 -14.42
N ILE A 396 -9.61 -14.94 -15.09
CA ILE A 396 -10.27 -16.27 -15.07
C ILE A 396 -10.17 -16.92 -13.68
N VAL A 397 -9.01 -16.86 -13.02
CA VAL A 397 -8.82 -17.37 -11.65
C VAL A 397 -9.71 -16.64 -10.65
N ALA A 398 -10.00 -15.35 -10.85
CA ALA A 398 -10.93 -14.61 -10.00
C ALA A 398 -12.37 -15.16 -10.00
N TYR A 399 -12.75 -16.01 -10.97
CA TYR A 399 -14.01 -16.77 -10.93
C TYR A 399 -14.01 -17.90 -9.90
N PHE A 400 -12.85 -18.45 -9.51
CA PHE A 400 -12.76 -19.54 -8.51
C PHE A 400 -13.46 -19.17 -7.19
N ARG A 401 -13.34 -17.90 -6.78
CA ARG A 401 -13.90 -17.33 -5.55
C ARG A 401 -15.35 -16.84 -5.65
N VAL A 402 -15.88 -16.71 -6.86
CA VAL A 402 -17.14 -15.98 -7.15
C VAL A 402 -18.18 -16.89 -7.82
N GLY A 403 -17.72 -17.86 -8.59
CA GLY A 403 -18.54 -18.89 -9.19
C GLY A 403 -19.04 -19.89 -8.14
N GLY A 404 -20.34 -20.22 -8.19
CA GLY A 404 -20.95 -21.22 -7.32
C GLY A 404 -20.55 -22.67 -7.64
N LYS A 405 -21.42 -23.62 -7.27
CA LYS A 405 -21.17 -25.06 -7.39
C LYS A 405 -20.72 -25.46 -8.81
N GLY A 406 -19.45 -25.89 -8.92
CA GLY A 406 -18.83 -26.32 -10.18
C GLY A 406 -17.70 -25.40 -10.69
N ALA A 407 -17.63 -24.14 -10.24
CA ALA A 407 -16.64 -23.17 -10.70
C ALA A 407 -15.19 -23.62 -10.50
N GLY A 408 -14.87 -24.16 -9.31
CA GLY A 408 -13.55 -24.72 -9.02
C GLY A 408 -13.13 -25.83 -9.98
N ALA A 409 -14.06 -26.69 -10.40
CA ALA A 409 -13.78 -27.74 -11.38
C ALA A 409 -13.55 -27.19 -12.79
N LEU A 410 -14.23 -26.11 -13.17
CA LEU A 410 -14.03 -25.43 -14.46
C LEU A 410 -12.66 -24.73 -14.50
N VAL A 411 -12.31 -23.95 -13.47
CA VAL A 411 -11.00 -23.27 -13.37
C VAL A 411 -9.86 -24.30 -13.30
N LEU A 412 -10.00 -25.37 -12.52
CA LEU A 412 -9.02 -26.46 -12.46
C LEU A 412 -8.85 -27.14 -13.83
N ARG A 413 -9.95 -27.46 -14.53
CA ARG A 413 -9.91 -28.01 -15.91
C ARG A 413 -9.22 -27.05 -16.87
N TYR A 414 -9.47 -25.75 -16.77
CA TYR A 414 -8.82 -24.73 -17.60
C TYR A 414 -7.30 -24.73 -17.38
N LEU A 415 -6.85 -24.63 -16.12
CA LEU A 415 -5.42 -24.62 -15.77
C LEU A 415 -4.70 -25.93 -16.16
N LEU A 416 -5.31 -27.09 -15.90
CA LEU A 416 -4.75 -28.39 -16.30
C LEU A 416 -4.71 -28.59 -17.83
N THR A 417 -5.55 -27.88 -18.59
CA THR A 417 -5.46 -27.82 -20.07
C THR A 417 -4.36 -26.86 -20.52
N LEU A 418 -4.26 -25.70 -19.86
CA LEU A 418 -3.34 -24.60 -20.18
C LEU A 418 -1.86 -24.96 -19.97
N MET A 419 -1.52 -25.49 -18.81
CA MET A 419 -0.12 -25.64 -18.39
C MET A 419 0.70 -26.63 -19.26
N PRO A 420 0.13 -27.76 -19.76
CA PRO A 420 0.77 -28.57 -20.80
C PRO A 420 1.05 -27.84 -22.11
N MET A 421 0.27 -26.81 -22.46
CA MET A 421 0.44 -26.04 -23.70
C MET A 421 1.50 -24.96 -23.54
N VAL A 422 1.47 -24.24 -22.41
CA VAL A 422 2.47 -23.23 -22.02
C VAL A 422 3.88 -23.85 -21.97
N THR A 423 4.04 -24.99 -21.29
CA THR A 423 5.34 -25.66 -21.15
C THR A 423 5.90 -26.17 -22.48
N ARG A 424 5.05 -26.65 -23.40
CA ARG A 424 5.46 -27.11 -24.74
C ARG A 424 5.99 -26.00 -25.65
N GLN A 425 5.52 -24.75 -25.53
CA GLN A 425 5.92 -23.66 -26.44
C GLN A 425 7.37 -23.18 -26.29
N LYS A 426 8.15 -23.67 -25.31
CA LYS A 426 9.57 -23.29 -25.09
C LYS A 426 9.84 -21.77 -24.92
N ARG A 427 8.83 -20.96 -24.61
CA ARG A 427 9.03 -19.59 -24.10
C ARG A 427 9.75 -19.73 -22.76
N LYS A 428 11.06 -19.44 -22.72
CA LYS A 428 11.93 -19.78 -21.58
C LYS A 428 11.43 -19.19 -20.26
N ASP A 429 10.88 -17.99 -20.35
CA ASP A 429 10.56 -17.13 -19.20
C ASP A 429 9.04 -17.05 -18.93
N GLY A 430 8.21 -17.53 -19.87
CA GLY A 430 6.75 -17.39 -19.79
C GLY A 430 6.06 -18.33 -18.79
N GLY A 431 6.60 -19.53 -18.57
CA GLY A 431 5.93 -20.56 -17.75
C GLY A 431 5.70 -20.15 -16.29
N MET A 432 6.68 -19.48 -15.67
CA MET A 432 6.61 -19.10 -14.25
C MET A 432 5.54 -18.04 -13.97
N ALA A 433 5.19 -17.20 -14.95
CA ALA A 433 4.15 -16.19 -14.79
C ALA A 433 2.76 -16.83 -14.54
N TYR A 434 2.45 -17.96 -15.19
CA TYR A 434 1.20 -18.67 -14.95
C TYR A 434 1.19 -19.38 -13.59
N TYR A 435 2.31 -19.99 -13.16
CA TYR A 435 2.41 -20.51 -11.79
C TYR A 435 2.24 -19.40 -10.74
N GLY A 436 2.82 -18.22 -10.93
CA GLY A 436 2.62 -17.06 -10.06
C GLY A 436 1.20 -16.46 -10.06
N VAL A 437 0.35 -16.83 -11.04
CA VAL A 437 -1.09 -16.55 -11.01
C VAL A 437 -1.83 -17.62 -10.20
N ILE A 438 -1.48 -18.90 -10.39
CA ILE A 438 -2.05 -20.01 -9.61
C ILE A 438 -1.72 -19.85 -8.11
N GLU A 439 -0.46 -19.55 -7.78
CA GLU A 439 0.00 -19.30 -6.41
C GLU A 439 -0.52 -17.98 -5.79
N SER A 440 -1.26 -17.16 -6.55
CA SER A 440 -1.92 -15.97 -5.98
C SER A 440 -3.28 -16.27 -5.33
N ASP A 441 -3.74 -17.52 -5.35
CA ASP A 441 -4.87 -18.02 -4.57
C ASP A 441 -4.49 -19.36 -3.89
N PRO A 442 -4.32 -19.41 -2.55
CA PRO A 442 -3.81 -20.61 -1.86
C PRO A 442 -4.67 -21.88 -2.01
N GLU A 443 -6.00 -21.75 -2.00
CA GLU A 443 -6.91 -22.90 -2.11
C GLU A 443 -6.89 -23.49 -3.52
N LEU A 444 -6.84 -22.62 -4.54
CA LEU A 444 -6.67 -23.05 -5.92
C LEU A 444 -5.28 -23.65 -6.15
N ALA A 445 -4.24 -23.10 -5.51
CA ALA A 445 -2.88 -23.61 -5.60
C ALA A 445 -2.78 -25.03 -5.03
N ASP A 446 -3.26 -25.31 -3.80
CA ASP A 446 -3.32 -26.68 -3.28
C ASP A 446 -4.14 -27.57 -4.21
N THR A 447 -5.38 -27.20 -4.53
CA THR A 447 -6.26 -28.01 -5.41
C THR A 447 -5.57 -28.39 -6.71
N PHE A 448 -4.83 -27.45 -7.32
CA PHE A 448 -4.06 -27.66 -8.55
C PHE A 448 -2.83 -28.56 -8.33
N PHE A 449 -1.99 -28.27 -7.32
CA PHE A 449 -0.76 -29.03 -7.08
C PHE A 449 -1.04 -30.44 -6.54
N SER A 450 -1.98 -30.62 -5.62
CA SER A 450 -2.49 -31.93 -5.19
C SER A 450 -2.99 -32.75 -6.39
N THR A 451 -3.71 -32.14 -7.34
CA THR A 451 -4.15 -32.81 -8.58
C THR A 451 -3.00 -33.15 -9.53
N LEU A 452 -1.97 -32.30 -9.63
CA LEU A 452 -0.76 -32.60 -10.43
C LEU A 452 0.06 -33.74 -9.83
N ILE A 453 0.33 -33.68 -8.52
CA ILE A 453 1.17 -34.63 -7.78
C ILE A 453 0.53 -36.03 -7.78
N GLY A 454 -0.80 -36.10 -7.66
CA GLY A 454 -1.56 -37.36 -7.78
C GLY A 454 -1.44 -38.05 -9.15
N ASN A 455 -0.99 -37.36 -10.20
CA ASN A 455 -0.81 -37.92 -11.55
C ASN A 455 0.66 -37.87 -11.98
N ARG A 456 1.38 -38.99 -11.84
CA ARG A 456 2.82 -39.12 -12.17
C ARG A 456 3.22 -38.58 -13.55
N GLN A 457 2.34 -38.65 -14.57
CA GLN A 457 2.66 -38.13 -15.91
C GLN A 457 2.53 -36.59 -15.98
N LEU A 458 1.59 -36.00 -15.26
CA LEU A 458 1.47 -34.55 -15.14
C LEU A 458 2.54 -33.98 -14.20
N ALA A 459 2.84 -34.68 -13.10
CA ALA A 459 3.92 -34.33 -12.19
C ALA A 459 5.27 -34.19 -12.94
N ALA A 460 5.68 -35.21 -13.70
CA ALA A 460 6.92 -35.17 -14.48
C ALA A 460 6.91 -34.14 -15.64
N MET A 461 5.74 -33.71 -16.13
CA MET A 461 5.62 -32.71 -17.19
C MET A 461 5.58 -31.27 -16.67
N LEU A 462 4.99 -31.05 -15.48
CA LEU A 462 4.60 -29.74 -14.98
C LEU A 462 5.13 -29.45 -13.57
N PHE A 463 5.09 -30.40 -12.64
CA PHE A 463 5.52 -30.16 -11.26
C PHE A 463 7.04 -30.21 -11.13
N GLU A 464 7.69 -31.29 -11.61
CA GLU A 464 9.14 -31.50 -11.49
C GLU A 464 9.96 -30.34 -12.09
N PRO A 465 9.68 -29.82 -13.32
CA PRO A 465 10.42 -28.69 -13.89
C PRO A 465 10.09 -27.32 -13.28
N TYR A 466 8.98 -27.21 -12.54
CA TYR A 466 8.59 -26.02 -11.79
C TYR A 466 9.28 -25.99 -10.42
N LEU A 467 9.24 -27.11 -9.69
CA LEU A 467 9.96 -27.34 -8.45
C LEU A 467 11.45 -27.07 -8.62
N ASP A 468 12.06 -27.60 -9.68
CA ASP A 468 13.47 -27.36 -10.02
C ASP A 468 13.81 -25.87 -10.04
N ARG A 469 13.01 -25.08 -10.75
CA ARG A 469 13.19 -23.62 -10.84
C ARG A 469 12.96 -22.92 -9.51
N LYS A 470 11.99 -23.36 -8.71
CA LYS A 470 11.70 -22.79 -7.39
C LYS A 470 12.86 -23.02 -6.42
N LEU A 471 13.42 -24.24 -6.40
CA LEU A 471 14.62 -24.58 -5.62
C LEU A 471 15.86 -23.83 -6.15
N GLU A 472 16.09 -23.80 -7.47
CA GLU A 472 17.23 -23.09 -8.06
C GLU A 472 17.17 -21.57 -7.84
N ALA A 473 15.97 -20.98 -7.73
CA ALA A 473 15.74 -19.57 -7.42
C ALA A 473 15.90 -19.20 -5.94
N ALA A 474 15.98 -20.15 -5.01
CA ALA A 474 16.24 -19.88 -3.59
C ALA A 474 17.52 -19.03 -3.42
N ALA A 475 17.53 -18.05 -2.50
CA ALA A 475 18.69 -17.18 -2.34
C ALA A 475 19.96 -17.96 -1.90
N ASP A 476 19.79 -18.78 -0.87
CA ASP A 476 20.85 -19.48 -0.13
C ASP A 476 20.48 -20.96 0.13
N ALA A 477 21.22 -21.62 1.02
CA ALA A 477 21.03 -23.02 1.38
C ALA A 477 19.87 -23.26 2.37
N ALA A 478 19.62 -22.33 3.30
CA ALA A 478 18.51 -22.44 4.26
C ALA A 478 17.17 -22.21 3.56
N MET A 479 17.10 -21.30 2.59
CA MET A 479 15.91 -21.07 1.77
C MET A 479 15.53 -22.30 0.92
N VAL A 480 16.48 -23.14 0.51
CA VAL A 480 16.19 -24.45 -0.10
C VAL A 480 15.45 -25.34 0.89
N VAL A 481 15.91 -25.41 2.14
CA VAL A 481 15.24 -26.19 3.20
C VAL A 481 13.82 -25.69 3.47
N ARG A 482 13.62 -24.36 3.60
CA ARG A 482 12.29 -23.77 3.83
C ARG A 482 11.28 -24.12 2.74
N ILE A 483 11.73 -24.16 1.48
CA ILE A 483 10.92 -24.62 0.36
C ILE A 483 10.60 -26.12 0.51
N VAL A 484 11.58 -26.96 0.82
CA VAL A 484 11.39 -28.41 0.99
C VAL A 484 10.44 -28.75 2.14
N GLN A 485 10.56 -28.07 3.28
CA GLN A 485 9.65 -28.20 4.43
C GLN A 485 8.23 -27.89 3.98
N LYS A 486 7.94 -26.67 3.52
CA LYS A 486 6.59 -26.28 3.10
C LYS A 486 5.98 -27.26 2.08
N TRP A 487 6.71 -27.66 1.04
CA TRP A 487 6.18 -28.63 0.07
C TRP A 487 5.92 -30.03 0.67
N SER A 488 6.65 -30.42 1.72
CA SER A 488 6.43 -31.68 2.44
C SER A 488 5.26 -31.59 3.41
N ASP A 489 5.05 -30.42 4.02
CA ASP A 489 3.95 -30.14 4.95
C ASP A 489 2.62 -30.03 4.20
N ASP A 490 2.60 -29.23 3.11
CA ASP A 490 1.45 -29.07 2.20
C ASP A 490 1.10 -30.41 1.50
N HIS A 491 2.10 -31.21 1.12
CA HIS A 491 1.91 -32.47 0.37
C HIS A 491 2.84 -33.62 0.83
N PRO A 492 2.53 -34.31 1.96
CA PRO A 492 3.38 -35.37 2.53
C PRO A 492 3.72 -36.55 1.60
N GLY A 493 2.97 -36.75 0.51
CA GLY A 493 3.30 -37.73 -0.53
C GLY A 493 4.62 -37.44 -1.26
N LEU A 494 5.05 -36.17 -1.35
CA LEU A 494 6.31 -35.76 -2.02
C LEU A 494 7.57 -36.33 -1.35
N LEU A 495 7.49 -36.65 -0.06
CA LEU A 495 8.56 -37.29 0.70
C LEU A 495 8.96 -38.67 0.16
N ASN A 496 8.12 -39.30 -0.67
CA ASN A 496 8.39 -40.55 -1.36
C ASN A 496 8.72 -40.36 -2.86
N ASN A 497 8.84 -39.12 -3.35
CA ASN A 497 9.15 -38.82 -4.74
C ASN A 497 10.67 -38.70 -4.95
N GLU A 498 11.24 -39.61 -5.74
CA GLU A 498 12.68 -39.66 -6.08
C GLU A 498 13.20 -38.32 -6.64
N HIS A 499 12.46 -37.68 -7.55
CA HIS A 499 12.85 -36.39 -8.14
C HIS A 499 12.83 -35.25 -7.11
N PHE A 500 11.87 -35.25 -6.18
CA PHE A 500 11.79 -34.24 -5.11
C PHE A 500 13.03 -34.35 -4.20
N CYS A 501 13.34 -35.55 -3.74
CA CYS A 501 14.50 -35.83 -2.88
C CYS A 501 15.84 -35.50 -3.56
N ASP A 502 16.08 -36.04 -4.77
CA ASP A 502 17.32 -35.83 -5.52
C ASP A 502 17.56 -34.35 -5.85
N SER A 503 16.51 -33.62 -6.21
CA SER A 503 16.60 -32.20 -6.58
C SER A 503 16.86 -31.31 -5.37
N SER A 504 16.24 -31.63 -4.22
CA SER A 504 16.51 -30.98 -2.94
C SER A 504 17.98 -31.09 -2.54
N LEU A 505 18.54 -32.30 -2.54
CA LEU A 505 19.94 -32.56 -2.22
C LEU A 505 20.91 -31.92 -3.24
N ARG A 506 20.62 -32.07 -4.55
CA ARG A 506 21.40 -31.48 -5.65
C ARG A 506 21.49 -29.96 -5.53
N VAL A 507 20.37 -29.27 -5.28
CA VAL A 507 20.34 -27.82 -5.20
C VAL A 507 20.95 -27.34 -3.87
N LEU A 508 20.66 -27.99 -2.74
CA LEU A 508 21.30 -27.68 -1.45
C LEU A 508 22.83 -27.69 -1.56
N GLY A 509 23.41 -28.80 -2.03
CA GLY A 509 24.86 -28.91 -2.24
C GLY A 509 25.41 -27.88 -3.25
N SER A 510 24.61 -27.47 -4.23
CA SER A 510 24.98 -26.42 -5.20
C SER A 510 25.01 -25.02 -4.57
N LYS A 511 24.09 -24.71 -3.63
CA LYS A 511 24.10 -23.46 -2.85
C LYS A 511 25.25 -23.45 -1.85
N LEU A 512 25.44 -24.53 -1.10
CA LEU A 512 26.52 -24.66 -0.11
C LEU A 512 27.91 -24.50 -0.75
N ARG A 513 28.19 -25.15 -1.89
CA ARG A 513 29.43 -24.98 -2.66
C ARG A 513 29.67 -23.57 -3.22
N ARG A 514 28.67 -22.67 -3.18
CA ARG A 514 28.79 -21.27 -3.61
C ARG A 514 28.82 -20.28 -2.44
N SER A 515 28.65 -20.73 -1.20
CA SER A 515 28.74 -19.85 -0.03
C SER A 515 30.17 -19.39 0.20
N GLY A 516 30.36 -18.08 0.45
CA GLY A 516 31.61 -17.55 1.00
C GLY A 516 31.80 -17.87 2.48
N GLU A 517 30.73 -18.24 3.18
CA GLU A 517 30.70 -18.50 4.62
C GLU A 517 30.07 -19.87 4.92
N PRO A 518 30.86 -20.96 4.88
CA PRO A 518 30.32 -22.32 4.98
C PRO A 518 29.75 -22.63 6.37
N VAL A 519 30.27 -22.02 7.44
CA VAL A 519 29.76 -22.23 8.81
C VAL A 519 28.34 -21.66 8.95
N SER A 520 28.11 -20.40 8.55
CA SER A 520 26.78 -19.78 8.61
C SER A 520 25.79 -20.49 7.69
N ALA A 521 26.19 -20.80 6.45
CA ALA A 521 25.31 -21.46 5.49
C ALA A 521 24.90 -22.89 5.89
N VAL A 522 25.72 -23.61 6.65
CA VAL A 522 25.36 -24.94 7.20
C VAL A 522 24.64 -24.82 8.54
N GLY A 523 24.99 -23.84 9.39
CA GLY A 523 24.26 -23.53 10.63
C GLY A 523 22.79 -23.22 10.34
N GLY A 524 22.53 -22.26 9.46
CA GLY A 524 21.16 -21.89 9.06
C GLY A 524 20.36 -23.01 8.40
N VAL A 525 21.02 -24.00 7.78
CA VAL A 525 20.37 -25.22 7.29
C VAL A 525 19.94 -26.14 8.43
N ILE A 526 20.79 -26.35 9.43
CA ILE A 526 20.49 -27.19 10.61
C ILE A 526 19.45 -26.50 11.52
N GLU A 527 19.57 -25.20 11.75
CA GLU A 527 18.61 -24.38 12.52
C GLU A 527 17.23 -24.35 11.84
N THR A 528 17.19 -24.22 10.51
CA THR A 528 15.93 -24.30 9.74
C THR A 528 15.32 -25.70 9.80
N LEU A 529 16.13 -26.77 9.67
CA LEU A 529 15.65 -28.15 9.79
C LEU A 529 15.11 -28.49 11.19
N ARG A 530 15.68 -27.90 12.25
CA ARG A 530 15.26 -28.12 13.65
C ARG A 530 13.99 -27.34 14.02
N GLY A 531 13.78 -26.17 13.42
CA GLY A 531 12.66 -25.26 13.69
C GLY A 531 13.08 -23.97 14.41
N ASP A 532 14.23 -23.97 15.09
CA ASP A 532 14.81 -22.87 15.87
C ASP A 532 14.92 -21.54 15.09
N GLY A 533 15.02 -21.60 13.75
CA GLY A 533 15.32 -20.47 12.87
C GLY A 533 14.14 -19.63 12.37
N ASN A 534 12.96 -19.65 13.01
CA ASN A 534 11.79 -18.87 12.57
C ASN A 534 10.91 -18.30 13.71
N PRO A 535 10.75 -16.95 13.84
CA PRO A 535 9.91 -16.35 14.88
C PRO A 535 8.40 -16.59 14.71
N THR A 536 7.91 -17.05 13.56
CA THR A 536 6.49 -17.41 13.39
C THR A 536 6.18 -18.88 13.68
N ALA A 537 7.12 -19.66 14.23
CA ALA A 537 6.96 -21.07 14.58
C ALA A 537 6.07 -21.34 15.83
N ASN A 538 5.11 -20.46 16.13
CA ASN A 538 4.09 -20.65 17.18
C ASN A 538 2.72 -21.12 16.63
N LEU A 539 2.64 -21.46 15.34
CA LEU A 539 1.47 -22.10 14.73
C LEU A 539 1.65 -23.64 14.72
N MET A 540 1.37 -24.22 15.88
CA MET A 540 1.09 -25.65 16.17
C MET A 540 2.23 -26.70 16.12
N ASP A 541 2.23 -27.50 17.20
CA ASP A 541 2.39 -28.96 17.21
C ASP A 541 3.74 -29.60 16.82
N GLY A 542 4.85 -29.08 17.35
CA GLY A 542 6.07 -29.87 17.62
C GLY A 542 6.76 -30.49 16.39
N THR A 543 6.43 -30.00 15.19
CA THR A 543 6.75 -30.63 13.91
C THR A 543 8.24 -30.80 13.66
N GLY A 544 9.10 -29.89 14.14
CA GLY A 544 10.55 -29.98 13.95
C GLY A 544 11.17 -31.31 14.43
N GLU A 545 10.74 -31.86 15.56
CA GLU A 545 11.24 -33.14 16.07
C GLU A 545 10.63 -34.35 15.33
N GLU A 546 9.43 -34.24 14.78
CA GLU A 546 8.82 -35.25 13.91
C GLU A 546 9.46 -35.25 12.51
N LEU A 547 9.63 -34.08 11.90
CA LEU A 547 10.19 -33.90 10.56
C LEU A 547 11.67 -34.32 10.50
N MET A 548 12.43 -34.09 11.58
CA MET A 548 13.81 -34.58 11.71
C MET A 548 13.94 -36.12 11.77
N LYS A 549 12.84 -36.86 12.02
CA LYS A 549 12.82 -38.33 11.90
C LYS A 549 12.69 -38.78 10.44
N HIS A 550 12.34 -37.88 9.51
CA HIS A 550 12.13 -38.22 8.11
C HIS A 550 13.45 -38.39 7.33
N PRO A 551 13.66 -39.48 6.56
CA PRO A 551 14.92 -39.73 5.84
C PRO A 551 15.43 -38.61 4.94
N LEU A 552 14.56 -37.79 4.34
CA LEU A 552 14.98 -36.64 3.52
C LEU A 552 15.63 -35.55 4.39
N CYS A 553 15.04 -35.22 5.54
CA CYS A 553 15.56 -34.20 6.46
C CYS A 553 16.91 -34.63 7.05
N ILE A 554 17.02 -35.92 7.41
CA ILE A 554 18.28 -36.55 7.83
C ILE A 554 19.34 -36.45 6.72
N ALA A 555 18.99 -36.77 5.47
CA ALA A 555 19.91 -36.70 4.33
C ALA A 555 20.36 -35.26 4.02
N LEU A 556 19.48 -34.27 4.13
CA LEU A 556 19.81 -32.85 3.96
C LEU A 556 20.78 -32.36 5.06
N ALA A 557 20.55 -32.76 6.31
CA ALA A 557 21.46 -32.47 7.43
C ALA A 557 22.83 -33.15 7.27
N GLU A 558 22.85 -34.45 6.93
CA GLU A 558 24.09 -35.20 6.67
C GLU A 558 24.91 -34.55 5.55
N GLU A 559 24.29 -34.23 4.41
CA GLU A 559 24.99 -33.69 3.24
C GLU A 559 25.55 -32.28 3.53
N ALA A 560 24.84 -31.46 4.32
CA ALA A 560 25.31 -30.15 4.74
C ALA A 560 26.48 -30.23 5.73
N ILE A 561 26.41 -31.12 6.72
CA ILE A 561 27.51 -31.37 7.68
C ILE A 561 28.73 -31.96 6.96
N GLN A 562 28.52 -32.92 6.07
CA GLN A 562 29.58 -33.54 5.28
C GLN A 562 30.29 -32.53 4.37
N HIS A 563 29.54 -31.62 3.71
CA HIS A 563 30.10 -30.52 2.92
C HIS A 563 30.99 -29.59 3.76
N LEU A 564 30.54 -29.19 4.96
CA LEU A 564 31.36 -28.38 5.88
C LEU A 564 32.63 -29.11 6.31
N LEU A 565 32.54 -30.42 6.57
CA LEU A 565 33.68 -31.24 6.97
C LEU A 565 34.67 -31.46 5.83
N ASP A 566 34.24 -31.54 4.58
CA ASP A 566 35.11 -31.76 3.43
C ASP A 566 35.90 -30.49 3.04
N GLU A 567 35.22 -29.34 2.96
CA GLU A 567 35.80 -28.03 2.57
C GLU A 567 36.53 -27.28 3.73
N TRP A 568 36.66 -27.88 4.92
CA TRP A 568 37.26 -27.20 6.07
C TRP A 568 38.77 -26.90 5.93
N GLU A 569 39.11 -25.62 5.76
CA GLU A 569 40.49 -25.12 5.65
C GLU A 569 41.02 -24.52 6.96
N TRP A 570 41.65 -25.35 7.80
CA TRP A 570 42.28 -24.97 9.09
C TRP A 570 43.18 -23.71 9.06
N GLU A 571 43.78 -23.37 7.92
CA GLU A 571 44.68 -22.21 7.78
C GLU A 571 43.92 -20.88 7.60
N LYS A 572 42.68 -20.89 7.09
CA LYS A 572 41.88 -19.69 6.82
C LYS A 572 40.89 -19.35 7.95
N VAL A 573 40.42 -20.35 8.69
CA VAL A 573 39.39 -20.26 9.74
C VAL A 573 39.57 -19.07 10.70
N THR A 574 38.49 -18.36 11.01
CA THR A 574 38.46 -17.26 12.00
C THR A 574 37.98 -17.72 13.39
N LEU A 575 38.18 -16.92 14.44
CA LEU A 575 37.65 -17.24 15.78
C LEU A 575 36.12 -17.33 15.78
N GLN A 576 35.44 -16.41 15.10
CA GLN A 576 33.98 -16.39 14.95
C GLN A 576 33.47 -17.66 14.26
N GLN A 577 34.17 -18.15 13.22
CA GLN A 577 33.84 -19.41 12.56
C GLN A 577 34.02 -20.63 13.46
N VAL A 578 34.96 -20.62 14.42
CA VAL A 578 35.12 -21.71 15.40
C VAL A 578 34.02 -21.66 16.45
N THR A 579 33.70 -20.49 17.00
CA THR A 579 32.64 -20.34 18.01
C THR A 579 31.24 -20.53 17.43
N GLY A 580 31.05 -20.30 16.12
CA GLY A 580 29.81 -20.55 15.40
C GLY A 580 29.51 -22.03 15.11
N LEU A 581 30.36 -22.99 15.53
CA LEU A 581 30.14 -24.42 15.33
C LEU A 581 29.15 -25.05 16.33
N GLY A 582 28.45 -24.27 17.16
CA GLY A 582 27.56 -24.77 18.22
C GLY A 582 26.53 -25.79 17.73
N PHE A 583 25.87 -25.48 16.60
CA PHE A 583 24.86 -26.33 15.95
C PHE A 583 25.35 -27.75 15.61
N LEU A 584 26.66 -27.99 15.46
CA LEU A 584 27.23 -29.32 15.22
C LEU A 584 27.25 -30.21 16.47
N PHE A 585 27.21 -29.61 17.67
CA PHE A 585 27.54 -30.26 18.95
C PHE A 585 26.40 -30.18 19.98
N GLU A 586 25.25 -29.65 19.58
CA GLU A 586 23.99 -29.64 20.34
C GLU A 586 23.31 -31.02 20.40
N GLY A 587 22.23 -31.13 21.19
CA GLY A 587 21.75 -32.36 21.85
C GLY A 587 21.68 -33.64 21.01
N GLU A 588 22.52 -34.62 21.34
CA GLU A 588 22.50 -36.01 20.83
C GLU A 588 23.53 -36.86 21.60
N SER A 589 23.47 -38.20 21.50
CA SER A 589 24.51 -39.08 22.05
C SER A 589 25.79 -39.10 21.20
N GLU A 590 26.93 -39.52 21.76
CA GLU A 590 28.15 -39.72 20.95
C GLU A 590 28.00 -40.86 19.92
N GLU A 591 27.14 -41.85 20.17
CA GLU A 591 26.87 -42.92 19.19
C GLU A 591 26.07 -42.41 17.98
N GLU A 592 25.14 -41.48 18.17
CA GLU A 592 24.38 -40.86 17.06
C GLU A 592 25.27 -39.89 16.27
N ARG A 593 26.05 -39.06 16.97
CA ARG A 593 26.99 -38.11 16.34
C ARG A 593 28.06 -38.79 15.48
N THR A 594 28.48 -40.01 15.82
CA THR A 594 29.40 -40.79 14.98
C THR A 594 28.75 -41.42 13.74
N ARG A 595 27.41 -41.50 13.65
CA ARG A 595 26.70 -41.93 12.44
C ARG A 595 26.54 -40.83 11.39
N LYS A 596 26.39 -39.57 11.83
CA LYS A 596 26.16 -38.38 10.98
C LYS A 596 27.26 -38.06 9.94
N VAL A 597 28.39 -38.79 9.95
CA VAL A 597 29.59 -38.41 9.22
C VAL A 597 30.17 -39.61 8.46
N ARG A 598 30.44 -39.44 7.16
CA ARG A 598 30.70 -40.57 6.25
C ARG A 598 32.17 -41.00 6.24
N GLY A 599 32.49 -41.94 7.12
CA GLY A 599 33.76 -42.69 7.13
C GLY A 599 34.89 -42.03 7.92
N PRO A 600 36.01 -42.75 8.16
CA PRO A 600 36.95 -42.44 9.26
C PRO A 600 37.47 -41.00 9.26
N ARG A 601 37.91 -40.50 8.11
CA ARG A 601 38.46 -39.14 7.98
C ARG A 601 37.47 -38.02 8.34
N GLY A 602 36.18 -38.27 8.16
CA GLY A 602 35.13 -37.33 8.56
C GLY A 602 34.95 -37.35 10.07
N THR A 603 34.88 -38.55 10.67
CA THR A 603 34.80 -38.72 12.13
C THR A 603 36.01 -38.08 12.83
N ASP A 604 37.22 -38.31 12.32
CA ASP A 604 38.47 -37.70 12.76
C ASP A 604 38.37 -36.15 12.73
N ARG A 605 37.94 -35.57 11.59
CA ARG A 605 37.74 -34.12 11.42
C ARG A 605 36.67 -33.56 12.37
N TYR A 606 35.54 -34.24 12.53
CA TYR A 606 34.45 -33.79 13.41
C TYR A 606 34.89 -33.74 14.88
N ALA A 607 35.65 -34.73 15.35
CA ALA A 607 36.25 -34.71 16.69
C ALA A 607 37.22 -33.52 16.87
N ALA A 608 38.04 -33.23 15.85
CA ALA A 608 38.94 -32.09 15.86
C ALA A 608 38.22 -30.73 15.88
N LEU A 609 37.12 -30.59 15.13
CA LEU A 609 36.25 -29.41 15.19
C LEU A 609 35.63 -29.22 16.57
N ARG A 610 35.17 -30.31 17.20
CA ARG A 610 34.62 -30.29 18.56
C ARG A 610 35.66 -29.82 19.59
N ALA A 611 36.89 -30.33 19.50
CA ALA A 611 38.01 -29.89 20.33
C ALA A 611 38.31 -28.40 20.15
N ALA A 612 38.33 -27.90 18.91
CA ALA A 612 38.53 -26.49 18.61
C ALA A 612 37.37 -25.61 19.13
N TYR A 613 36.11 -26.02 18.94
CA TYR A 613 34.94 -25.34 19.46
C TYR A 613 34.98 -25.22 20.98
N LEU A 614 35.11 -26.34 21.69
CA LEU A 614 35.13 -26.39 23.16
C LEU A 614 36.30 -25.59 23.75
N TRP A 615 37.46 -25.56 23.10
CA TRP A 615 38.58 -24.70 23.51
C TRP A 615 38.19 -23.21 23.51
N PHE A 616 37.48 -22.73 22.49
CA PHE A 616 37.10 -21.33 22.35
C PHE A 616 35.72 -20.94 22.90
N THR A 617 34.93 -21.89 23.41
CA THR A 617 33.67 -21.62 24.14
C THR A 617 33.78 -21.84 25.65
N LEU A 618 34.54 -22.83 26.13
CA LEU A 618 34.70 -23.05 27.58
C LEU A 618 35.43 -21.90 28.28
N GLU A 619 35.12 -21.69 29.57
CA GLU A 619 35.83 -20.75 30.44
C GLU A 619 37.27 -21.19 30.75
N ARG A 620 37.46 -22.51 30.94
CA ARG A 620 38.71 -23.14 31.39
C ARG A 620 39.02 -24.40 30.58
N PRO A 621 39.50 -24.27 29.34
CA PRO A 621 39.87 -25.42 28.52
C PRO A 621 41.23 -26.01 28.96
N ASP A 622 41.30 -27.34 29.03
CA ASP A 622 42.47 -28.11 29.43
C ASP A 622 43.00 -28.99 28.28
N ALA A 623 44.05 -29.79 28.52
CA ALA A 623 44.61 -30.69 27.51
C ALA A 623 43.71 -31.92 27.21
N GLY A 624 42.75 -32.24 28.09
CA GLY A 624 41.82 -33.36 27.90
C GLY A 624 40.89 -33.15 26.71
N LEU A 625 40.66 -31.89 26.30
CA LEU A 625 40.02 -31.55 25.03
C LEU A 625 40.73 -32.10 23.78
N LEU A 626 41.98 -32.53 23.90
CA LEU A 626 42.77 -33.13 22.82
C LEU A 626 42.88 -34.66 22.92
N ASP A 627 42.26 -35.28 23.93
CA ASP A 627 42.24 -36.74 24.07
C ASP A 627 41.39 -37.40 22.96
N GLY A 628 41.80 -38.60 22.54
CA GLY A 628 41.16 -39.34 21.46
C GLY A 628 41.51 -38.88 20.03
N LEU A 629 42.00 -37.64 19.85
CA LEU A 629 42.47 -37.13 18.56
C LEU A 629 43.71 -37.89 18.06
N SER A 630 43.84 -38.03 16.74
CA SER A 630 45.09 -38.50 16.14
C SER A 630 46.18 -37.42 16.24
N MET A 631 47.45 -37.84 16.22
CA MET A 631 48.60 -36.93 16.24
C MET A 631 48.54 -35.86 15.14
N ARG A 632 47.81 -36.10 14.05
CA ARG A 632 47.57 -35.11 12.99
C ARG A 632 46.57 -34.05 13.45
N GLU A 633 45.38 -34.45 13.92
CA GLU A 633 44.36 -33.51 14.37
C GLU A 633 44.84 -32.71 15.59
N THR A 634 45.59 -33.32 16.53
CA THR A 634 46.19 -32.60 17.65
C THR A 634 47.08 -31.44 17.14
N ASP A 635 47.87 -31.67 16.08
CA ASP A 635 48.74 -30.64 15.50
C ASP A 635 47.95 -29.61 14.67
N GLU A 636 46.89 -30.01 13.95
CA GLU A 636 45.99 -29.08 13.23
C GLU A 636 45.22 -28.17 14.21
N VAL A 637 44.61 -28.72 15.26
CA VAL A 637 43.89 -27.98 16.31
C VAL A 637 44.85 -27.11 17.14
N GLN A 638 46.04 -27.62 17.52
CA GLN A 638 47.03 -26.79 18.22
C GLN A 638 47.61 -25.68 17.34
N LYS A 639 47.74 -25.85 16.01
CA LYS A 639 48.11 -24.77 15.09
C LYS A 639 47.02 -23.71 15.00
N LEU A 640 45.76 -24.11 14.85
CA LEU A 640 44.62 -23.19 14.87
C LEU A 640 44.61 -22.39 16.18
N GLY A 641 44.70 -23.07 17.32
CA GLY A 641 44.76 -22.42 18.63
C GLY A 641 45.91 -21.41 18.73
N ARG A 642 47.14 -21.80 18.37
CA ARG A 642 48.30 -20.88 18.36
C ARG A 642 48.14 -19.70 17.39
N ARG A 643 47.35 -19.84 16.32
CA ARG A 643 47.04 -18.76 15.34
C ARG A 643 45.97 -17.78 15.87
N LEU A 644 45.00 -18.25 16.64
CA LEU A 644 43.92 -17.42 17.20
C LEU A 644 44.26 -16.81 18.58
N LEU A 645 45.11 -17.48 19.36
CA LEU A 645 45.55 -17.03 20.69
C LEU A 645 46.10 -15.60 20.81
N PRO A 646 46.73 -14.96 19.80
CA PRO A 646 47.17 -13.56 19.92
C PRO A 646 46.02 -12.59 20.28
N ALA A 647 44.81 -12.84 19.76
CA ALA A 647 43.62 -12.06 20.10
C ALA A 647 43.18 -12.29 21.56
N GLU A 648 43.15 -13.54 22.02
CA GLU A 648 42.81 -13.88 23.41
C GLU A 648 43.83 -13.29 24.40
N ILE A 649 45.13 -13.30 24.05
CA ILE A 649 46.20 -12.68 24.84
C ILE A 649 46.01 -11.17 24.92
N ALA A 650 45.66 -10.51 23.80
CA ALA A 650 45.40 -9.07 23.79
C ALA A 650 44.15 -8.69 24.60
N ALA A 651 43.12 -9.53 24.59
CA ALA A 651 41.90 -9.39 25.41
C ALA A 651 42.09 -9.86 26.87
N GLY A 652 43.27 -10.33 27.27
CA GLY A 652 43.55 -10.81 28.62
C GLY A 652 42.91 -12.15 29.01
N ARG A 653 42.35 -12.90 28.06
CA ARG A 653 41.68 -14.21 28.25
C ARG A 653 42.69 -15.36 28.38
N TYR A 654 43.61 -15.23 29.34
CA TYR A 654 44.75 -16.14 29.54
C TYR A 654 44.38 -17.60 29.89
N GLY A 655 43.14 -17.86 30.34
CA GLY A 655 42.64 -19.21 30.63
C GLY A 655 42.79 -20.17 29.45
N ARG A 656 42.68 -19.66 28.23
CA ARG A 656 42.67 -20.44 26.99
C ARG A 656 44.07 -20.82 26.48
N LEU A 657 45.13 -20.47 27.21
CA LEU A 657 46.51 -20.73 26.77
C LEU A 657 46.93 -22.20 26.87
N MET A 658 46.36 -22.99 27.79
CA MET A 658 46.90 -24.30 28.12
C MET A 658 46.97 -25.29 26.94
N PRO A 659 45.88 -25.52 26.17
CA PRO A 659 45.87 -26.59 25.16
C PRO A 659 46.82 -26.35 23.97
N ALA A 660 47.34 -25.13 23.81
CA ALA A 660 48.35 -24.80 22.79
C ALA A 660 49.78 -25.18 23.17
N PHE A 661 50.07 -25.39 24.45
CA PHE A 661 51.43 -25.65 24.96
C PHE A 661 51.53 -26.90 25.82
N SER A 662 50.41 -27.54 26.15
CA SER A 662 50.33 -28.85 26.78
C SER A 662 50.42 -30.00 25.78
N ARG A 663 50.63 -31.19 26.34
CA ARG A 663 50.33 -32.50 25.75
C ARG A 663 49.67 -33.36 26.81
N SER A 664 48.58 -34.03 26.47
CA SER A 664 48.00 -35.06 27.33
C SER A 664 48.98 -36.23 27.48
N LEU A 665 49.08 -36.77 28.69
CA LEU A 665 49.85 -37.96 29.03
C LEU A 665 48.89 -39.10 29.40
N SER A 666 49.12 -40.29 28.84
CA SER A 666 48.35 -41.50 29.10
C SER A 666 48.41 -41.90 30.58
N GLY A 667 47.45 -41.39 31.36
CA GLY A 667 47.47 -41.41 32.83
C GLY A 667 46.80 -40.21 33.51
N GLY A 668 46.30 -39.20 32.76
CA GLY A 668 45.53 -38.09 33.32
C GLY A 668 46.38 -36.95 33.88
N GLY A 669 47.46 -36.60 33.17
CA GLY A 669 48.31 -35.44 33.51
C GLY A 669 48.82 -34.74 32.25
N GLU A 670 49.27 -33.50 32.39
CA GLU A 670 49.71 -32.67 31.26
C GLU A 670 51.22 -32.40 31.30
N ASP A 671 51.90 -32.56 30.16
CA ASP A 671 53.26 -32.03 29.95
C ASP A 671 53.17 -30.66 29.28
N VAL A 672 53.49 -29.59 30.02
CA VAL A 672 53.28 -28.20 29.60
C VAL A 672 54.61 -27.51 29.30
N ASP A 673 54.82 -27.08 28.05
CA ASP A 673 55.95 -26.21 27.67
C ASP A 673 55.70 -24.76 28.12
N TYR A 674 55.78 -24.57 29.43
CA TYR A 674 55.68 -23.27 30.11
C TYR A 674 56.66 -22.22 29.53
N ARG A 675 57.79 -22.65 28.96
CA ARG A 675 58.75 -21.75 28.31
C ARG A 675 58.15 -21.16 27.05
N ARG A 676 57.63 -22.00 26.14
CA ARG A 676 56.93 -21.53 24.92
C ARG A 676 55.70 -20.71 25.26
N LEU A 677 54.93 -21.10 26.28
CA LEU A 677 53.75 -20.37 26.72
C LEU A 677 54.11 -18.93 27.14
N VAL A 678 55.13 -18.76 28.00
CA VAL A 678 55.60 -17.43 28.44
C VAL A 678 56.20 -16.62 27.28
N ASP A 679 56.94 -17.25 26.37
CA ASP A 679 57.46 -16.58 25.17
C ASP A 679 56.34 -16.16 24.20
N ALA A 680 55.28 -16.96 24.06
CA ALA A 680 54.12 -16.63 23.22
C ALA A 680 53.30 -15.46 23.79
N VAL A 681 53.10 -15.41 25.11
CA VAL A 681 52.53 -14.21 25.77
C VAL A 681 53.42 -13.01 25.52
N ARG A 682 54.74 -13.10 25.76
CA ARG A 682 55.70 -12.01 25.53
C ARG A 682 55.66 -11.47 24.09
N ILE A 683 55.53 -12.33 23.09
CA ILE A 683 55.48 -11.93 21.68
C ILE A 683 54.17 -11.21 21.36
N ASN A 684 53.03 -11.79 21.72
CA ASN A 684 51.71 -11.27 21.31
C ASN A 684 51.22 -10.10 22.18
N SER A 685 51.71 -9.97 23.42
CA SER A 685 51.44 -8.81 24.28
C SER A 685 52.08 -7.50 23.82
N SER A 686 52.89 -7.50 22.75
CA SER A 686 53.64 -6.31 22.30
C SER A 686 52.75 -5.11 21.95
N ALA A 687 51.55 -5.35 21.42
CA ALA A 687 50.59 -4.30 21.05
C ALA A 687 49.64 -3.90 22.21
N SER A 688 49.43 -4.77 23.20
CA SER A 688 48.37 -4.68 24.22
C SER A 688 48.90 -4.34 25.64
N GLY A 689 50.02 -3.63 25.70
CA GLY A 689 50.68 -3.22 26.95
C GLY A 689 52.12 -3.70 27.12
N GLY A 690 52.71 -4.33 26.11
CA GLY A 690 54.13 -4.70 26.09
C GLY A 690 54.53 -5.59 27.26
N ARG A 691 55.54 -5.16 28.02
CA ARG A 691 56.09 -5.93 29.16
C ARG A 691 55.11 -6.01 30.33
N GLU A 692 54.26 -5.01 30.50
CA GLU A 692 53.29 -4.97 31.60
C GLU A 692 52.19 -6.02 31.46
N ALA A 693 51.75 -6.31 30.24
CA ALA A 693 50.78 -7.37 29.99
C ALA A 693 51.36 -8.75 30.40
N VAL A 694 52.66 -8.98 30.24
CA VAL A 694 53.33 -10.18 30.77
C VAL A 694 53.33 -10.21 32.31
N TYR A 695 53.50 -9.06 32.98
CA TYR A 695 53.36 -8.99 34.44
C TYR A 695 51.90 -9.24 34.90
N ARG A 696 50.91 -8.74 34.14
CA ARG A 696 49.47 -9.02 34.38
C ARG A 696 49.18 -10.52 34.25
N PHE A 697 49.71 -11.18 33.21
CA PHE A 697 49.65 -12.63 33.06
C PHE A 697 50.31 -13.39 34.24
N PHE A 698 51.51 -12.99 34.67
CA PHE A 698 52.17 -13.61 35.84
C PHE A 698 51.37 -13.40 37.15
N LYS A 699 50.72 -12.25 37.33
CA LYS A 699 49.85 -11.96 38.49
C LYS A 699 48.58 -12.82 38.48
N TRP A 700 47.98 -13.02 37.30
CA TRP A 700 46.81 -13.88 37.10
C TRP A 700 47.14 -15.37 37.32
N SER A 701 48.14 -15.90 36.61
CA SER A 701 48.51 -17.33 36.66
C SER A 701 48.98 -17.79 38.05
N ALA A 702 49.51 -16.89 38.88
CA ALA A 702 49.90 -17.20 40.26
C ALA A 702 48.73 -17.56 41.20
N SER A 703 47.48 -17.54 40.72
CA SER A 703 46.29 -18.06 41.40
C SER A 703 45.53 -19.17 40.63
N GLN A 704 46.10 -19.69 39.55
CA GLN A 704 45.46 -20.70 38.69
C GLN A 704 46.22 -22.03 38.71
N GLU A 705 45.50 -23.15 38.78
CA GLU A 705 46.05 -24.47 38.46
C GLU A 705 46.16 -24.59 36.92
N PRO A 706 47.12 -25.38 36.36
CA PRO A 706 48.23 -26.09 37.02
C PRO A 706 49.48 -25.21 37.27
N TYR A 707 49.41 -23.89 37.01
CA TYR A 707 50.54 -22.98 37.19
C TYR A 707 50.98 -22.85 38.67
N ALA A 708 50.02 -22.92 39.61
CA ALA A 708 50.22 -22.76 41.04
C ALA A 708 49.41 -23.78 41.86
N GLU A 709 50.10 -24.54 42.72
CA GLU A 709 49.50 -25.44 43.70
C GLU A 709 49.52 -24.77 45.09
N GLY A 710 48.38 -24.19 45.48
CA GLY A 710 48.12 -23.57 46.78
C GLY A 710 49.04 -22.39 47.15
N ARG A 711 50.28 -22.65 47.57
CA ARG A 711 51.28 -21.62 47.96
C ARG A 711 52.61 -21.74 47.20
N LYS A 712 52.70 -22.60 46.19
CA LYS A 712 53.90 -22.79 45.35
C LYS A 712 53.52 -22.65 43.87
N LEU A 713 54.45 -22.16 43.04
CA LEU A 713 54.33 -22.32 41.59
C LEU A 713 54.85 -23.69 41.17
N ASN A 714 54.36 -24.20 40.04
CA ASN A 714 54.94 -25.36 39.38
C ASN A 714 56.44 -25.12 39.12
N PRO A 715 57.37 -26.06 39.43
CA PRO A 715 58.81 -25.83 39.28
C PRO A 715 59.26 -25.49 37.85
N ALA A 716 58.59 -26.03 36.83
CA ALA A 716 58.86 -25.70 35.43
C ALA A 716 58.37 -24.28 35.08
N TYR A 717 57.23 -23.86 35.65
CA TYR A 717 56.71 -22.51 35.48
C TYR A 717 57.57 -21.46 36.21
N GLU A 718 58.06 -21.76 37.42
CA GLU A 718 59.06 -20.91 38.09
C GLU A 718 60.31 -20.72 37.20
N ALA A 719 60.81 -21.79 36.58
CA ALA A 719 61.96 -21.71 35.69
C ALA A 719 61.68 -20.84 34.44
N ALA A 720 60.46 -20.89 33.88
CA ALA A 720 60.04 -20.04 32.76
C ALA A 720 59.98 -18.55 33.15
N ILE A 721 59.43 -18.21 34.33
CA ILE A 721 59.40 -16.84 34.86
C ILE A 721 60.84 -16.31 35.09
N VAL A 722 61.71 -17.12 35.72
CA VAL A 722 63.12 -16.76 35.92
C VAL A 722 63.84 -16.56 34.58
N HIS A 723 63.54 -17.37 33.56
CA HIS A 723 64.06 -17.19 32.21
C HIS A 723 63.61 -15.86 31.59
N TYR A 724 62.32 -15.51 31.65
CA TYR A 724 61.81 -14.24 31.10
C TYR A 724 62.61 -13.02 31.61
N PHE A 725 62.74 -12.87 32.94
CA PHE A 725 63.45 -11.72 33.52
C PHE A 725 64.98 -11.78 33.32
N THR A 726 65.56 -12.93 33.00
CA THR A 726 67.02 -13.05 32.77
C THR A 726 67.42 -13.00 31.29
N ALA A 727 66.51 -13.32 30.37
CA ALA A 727 66.72 -13.27 28.93
C ALA A 727 66.16 -11.99 28.27
N HIS A 728 64.97 -11.53 28.68
CA HIS A 728 64.23 -10.48 27.99
C HIS A 728 64.04 -9.19 28.80
N ASP A 729 63.99 -9.26 30.13
CA ASP A 729 63.65 -8.09 30.95
C ASP A 729 64.47 -7.95 32.24
N ARG A 730 65.78 -7.71 32.08
CA ARG A 730 66.75 -7.57 33.19
C ARG A 730 66.59 -6.29 34.02
N GLU A 731 65.72 -5.38 33.60
CA GLU A 731 65.61 -4.04 34.19
C GLU A 731 64.23 -3.74 34.79
N ALA A 732 63.23 -4.62 34.59
CA ALA A 732 61.92 -4.56 35.22
C ALA A 732 61.97 -4.14 36.71
N PHE A 733 62.79 -4.83 37.51
CA PHE A 733 62.94 -4.57 38.95
C PHE A 733 63.75 -3.30 39.30
N LYS A 734 64.19 -2.49 38.34
CA LYS A 734 64.80 -1.17 38.57
C LYS A 734 63.78 -0.03 38.53
N ASP A 735 62.74 -0.19 37.72
CA ASP A 735 61.68 0.81 37.55
C ASP A 735 60.88 0.99 38.86
N LYS A 736 60.56 2.25 39.20
CA LYS A 736 59.84 2.62 40.41
C LYS A 736 58.33 2.33 40.32
N ASN A 737 57.75 2.47 39.13
CA ASN A 737 56.32 2.27 38.89
C ASN A 737 56.02 0.77 38.86
N ASN A 738 56.77 0.00 38.05
CA ASN A 738 56.60 -1.46 37.96
C ASN A 738 56.76 -2.16 39.32
N ARG A 739 57.63 -1.65 40.20
CA ARG A 739 57.74 -2.13 41.58
C ARG A 739 56.44 -1.97 42.37
N ARG A 740 55.91 -0.74 42.45
CA ARG A 740 54.67 -0.41 43.17
C ARG A 740 53.49 -1.24 42.66
N ASP A 741 53.37 -1.36 41.34
CA ASP A 741 52.14 -1.80 40.68
C ASP A 741 52.10 -3.30 40.40
N TYR A 742 53.26 -3.95 40.21
CA TYR A 742 53.35 -5.36 39.82
C TYR A 742 54.24 -6.26 40.70
N PHE A 743 55.24 -5.74 41.41
CA PHE A 743 56.24 -6.58 42.10
C PHE A 743 56.18 -6.59 43.63
N ASP A 744 56.00 -5.44 44.27
CA ASP A 744 56.01 -5.33 45.74
C ASP A 744 54.70 -5.89 46.35
N ASN A 745 53.59 -5.81 45.60
CA ASN A 745 52.26 -6.33 45.94
C ASN A 745 51.92 -7.67 45.24
N ALA A 746 52.93 -8.47 44.89
CA ALA A 746 52.74 -9.73 44.16
C ALA A 746 52.13 -10.86 45.04
N PRO A 747 51.31 -11.78 44.48
CA PRO A 747 50.77 -12.94 45.20
C PRO A 747 51.87 -13.80 45.84
N THR A 748 51.55 -14.44 46.98
CA THR A 748 52.53 -15.20 47.81
C THR A 748 53.46 -16.16 47.04
N PRO A 749 52.98 -16.99 46.08
CA PRO A 749 53.86 -17.87 45.31
C PRO A 749 54.85 -17.07 44.43
N LEU A 750 54.34 -16.04 43.74
CA LEU A 750 55.09 -15.20 42.80
C LEU A 750 56.10 -14.30 43.52
N ALA A 751 55.72 -13.75 44.69
CA ALA A 751 56.58 -12.93 45.53
C ALA A 751 57.81 -13.69 46.06
N ALA A 752 57.78 -15.02 46.14
CA ALA A 752 58.97 -15.82 46.44
C ALA A 752 59.95 -15.83 45.25
N VAL A 753 59.44 -16.05 44.04
CA VAL A 753 60.21 -16.09 42.78
C VAL A 753 60.80 -14.71 42.45
N TYR A 754 60.03 -13.63 42.59
CA TYR A 754 60.53 -12.27 42.39
C TYR A 754 61.68 -11.92 43.34
N ARG A 755 61.60 -12.31 44.63
CA ARG A 755 62.73 -12.13 45.58
C ARG A 755 63.97 -12.94 45.18
N LYS A 756 63.80 -14.15 44.63
CA LYS A 756 64.89 -15.00 44.10
C LYS A 756 65.57 -14.35 42.88
N ILE A 757 64.80 -13.82 41.93
CA ILE A 757 65.32 -13.10 40.76
C ILE A 757 66.05 -11.81 41.17
N GLN A 758 65.45 -10.98 42.04
CA GLN A 758 66.09 -9.77 42.56
C GLN A 758 67.43 -10.07 43.27
N ALA A 759 67.52 -11.18 44.01
CA ALA A 759 68.76 -11.59 44.69
C ALA A 759 69.88 -11.98 43.70
N GLN A 760 69.52 -12.59 42.57
CA GLN A 760 70.46 -12.95 41.50
C GLN A 760 70.91 -11.71 40.70
N GLN A 761 69.97 -10.81 40.37
CA GLN A 761 70.22 -9.60 39.58
C GLN A 761 70.86 -8.44 40.37
N ALA A 762 70.79 -8.44 41.70
CA ALA A 762 71.38 -7.39 42.55
C ALA A 762 72.87 -7.16 42.25
N SER A 763 73.29 -5.90 42.12
CA SER A 763 74.68 -5.55 41.84
C SER A 763 75.64 -6.00 42.97
N PRO A 764 76.95 -6.17 42.72
CA PRO A 764 77.92 -6.58 43.74
C PRO A 764 77.90 -5.68 44.98
N LEU A 765 77.72 -4.37 44.78
CA LEU A 765 77.67 -3.37 45.84
C LEU A 765 76.41 -3.53 46.71
N VAL A 766 75.24 -3.83 46.12
CA VAL A 766 74.01 -4.14 46.89
C VAL A 766 74.11 -5.47 47.64
N ARG A 767 74.74 -6.49 47.03
CA ARG A 767 75.04 -7.77 47.72
C ARG A 767 75.97 -7.56 48.92
N TRP A 768 76.99 -6.71 48.79
CA TRP A 768 77.88 -6.33 49.89
C TRP A 768 77.14 -5.54 50.98
N MET A 769 76.35 -4.53 50.61
CA MET A 769 75.63 -3.66 51.55
C MET A 769 74.56 -4.42 52.36
N ARG A 770 73.85 -5.38 51.74
CA ARG A 770 72.93 -6.29 52.46
C ARG A 770 73.65 -7.23 53.43
N LYS A 771 74.93 -7.56 53.21
CA LYS A 771 75.75 -8.40 54.09
C LYS A 771 76.34 -7.63 55.28
N ASN A 772 76.77 -6.38 55.07
CA ASN A 772 77.42 -5.53 56.09
C ASN A 772 76.55 -4.32 56.55
N ARG A 773 75.27 -4.57 56.88
CA ARG A 773 74.27 -3.52 57.21
C ARG A 773 74.74 -2.46 58.22
N GLY A 774 75.44 -2.86 59.30
CA GLY A 774 75.89 -1.91 60.33
C GLY A 774 76.95 -0.91 59.86
N LEU A 775 77.84 -1.31 58.95
CA LEU A 775 78.92 -0.46 58.45
C LEU A 775 78.42 0.54 57.39
N ALA A 776 77.39 0.17 56.63
CA ALA A 776 76.73 1.07 55.68
C ALA A 776 76.01 2.24 56.37
N LEU A 777 75.35 2.00 57.51
CA LEU A 777 74.68 3.05 58.29
C LEU A 777 75.68 4.05 58.89
N MET A 778 76.83 3.57 59.39
CA MET A 778 77.94 4.42 59.83
C MET A 778 78.40 5.39 58.73
N LEU A 779 78.67 4.89 57.51
CA LEU A 779 79.15 5.72 56.39
C LEU A 779 78.11 6.77 55.95
N MET A 780 76.82 6.41 55.90
CA MET A 780 75.75 7.37 55.58
C MET A 780 75.62 8.46 56.65
N GLY A 781 75.77 8.12 57.93
CA GLY A 781 75.75 9.09 59.04
C GLY A 781 76.90 10.10 58.96
N VAL A 782 78.12 9.65 58.64
CA VAL A 782 79.28 10.54 58.46
C VAL A 782 79.11 11.48 57.25
N LEU A 783 78.54 10.99 56.14
CA LEU A 783 78.29 11.81 54.95
C LEU A 783 77.25 12.91 55.22
N ALA A 784 76.18 12.61 55.95
CA ALA A 784 75.18 13.60 56.35
C ALA A 784 75.79 14.69 57.25
N LEU A 785 76.68 14.33 58.17
CA LEU A 785 77.36 15.26 59.08
C LEU A 785 78.31 16.24 58.36
N LEU A 786 78.94 15.81 57.26
CA LEU A 786 79.80 16.68 56.45
C LEU A 786 79.03 17.72 55.61
N ILE A 787 77.79 17.42 55.21
CA ILE A 787 76.97 18.30 54.37
C ILE A 787 76.41 19.50 55.17
N VAL A 788 76.18 19.34 56.47
CA VAL A 788 75.63 20.40 57.34
C VAL A 788 76.69 21.43 57.78
N GLY A 789 77.98 21.14 57.64
CA GLY A 789 79.07 21.97 58.18
C GLY A 789 79.62 23.07 57.26
N GLY A 790 79.21 23.15 55.98
CA GLY A 790 79.81 24.04 54.97
C GLY A 790 78.82 25.04 54.36
N GLY A 791 78.67 26.21 54.97
CA GLY A 791 77.68 27.21 54.55
C GLY A 791 78.12 28.22 53.48
N THR A 792 77.20 28.53 52.57
CA THR A 792 76.88 29.88 52.05
C THR A 792 78.01 30.83 51.58
N VAL A 793 78.28 30.89 50.27
CA VAL A 793 78.52 32.12 49.46
C VAL A 793 78.16 31.82 47.99
N GLY A 794 77.52 32.74 47.25
CA GLY A 794 77.37 32.63 45.79
C GLY A 794 76.09 33.24 45.20
N VAL A 795 75.99 34.58 45.18
CA VAL A 795 74.80 35.32 44.66
C VAL A 795 74.99 35.75 43.19
N LEU A 796 73.86 35.82 42.48
CA LEU A 796 73.64 36.36 41.12
C LEU A 796 74.59 37.46 40.64
N TYR A 797 75.08 37.34 39.39
CA TYR A 797 75.28 38.43 38.40
C TYR A 797 75.55 37.80 37.00
N ALA A 798 75.27 38.41 35.85
CA ALA A 798 73.99 38.96 35.33
C ALA A 798 74.11 39.10 33.78
N THR A 799 72.99 39.22 33.06
CA THR A 799 72.87 39.54 31.61
C THR A 799 73.45 38.49 30.61
N GLY A 800 72.91 38.32 29.40
CA GLY A 800 71.64 38.81 28.85
C GLY A 800 71.56 38.78 27.30
N VAL A 801 70.38 38.47 26.76
CA VAL A 801 69.90 38.80 25.38
C VAL A 801 70.55 38.04 24.19
N LEU A 802 69.91 36.96 23.71
CA LEU A 802 69.14 36.91 22.44
C LEU A 802 68.58 35.52 22.06
N GLY A 803 67.30 35.46 21.66
CA GLY A 803 66.83 34.72 20.47
C GLY A 803 66.46 33.22 20.53
N GLY A 804 65.15 32.95 20.66
CA GLY A 804 64.43 31.76 20.16
C GLY A 804 64.65 30.40 20.85
N SER A 805 63.75 29.41 20.79
CA SER A 805 62.28 29.33 20.60
C SER A 805 61.92 27.86 20.29
N GLU A 806 61.13 27.18 21.13
CA GLU A 806 59.91 26.43 20.73
C GLU A 806 59.21 25.74 21.95
N GLN A 807 58.14 24.99 21.69
CA GLN A 807 56.92 24.90 22.51
C GLN A 807 56.86 23.81 23.61
N ALA A 808 55.85 23.99 24.51
CA ALA A 808 55.01 22.98 25.18
C ALA A 808 55.62 22.04 26.26
N ALA A 809 54.86 21.56 27.26
CA ALA A 809 53.61 22.00 27.91
C ALA A 809 53.33 21.14 29.17
N GLN A 810 52.64 21.66 30.22
CA GLN A 810 51.80 20.87 31.17
C GLN A 810 51.05 21.72 32.23
N THR A 811 50.02 21.12 32.82
CA THR A 811 49.05 21.60 33.86
C THR A 811 49.64 21.56 35.30
N PRO A 812 48.98 22.05 36.41
CA PRO A 812 47.77 21.42 37.01
C PRO A 812 46.76 22.26 37.87
N GLU A 813 45.52 21.75 37.95
CA GLU A 813 44.57 21.60 39.10
C GLU A 813 43.99 22.72 40.03
N GLN A 814 42.71 22.46 40.42
CA GLN A 814 42.02 22.58 41.75
C GLN A 814 41.29 23.87 42.24
N THR A 815 39.95 23.80 42.47
CA THR A 815 39.25 23.89 43.81
C THR A 815 37.76 24.40 43.81
N ALA A 816 36.83 23.56 44.33
CA ALA A 816 35.58 23.80 45.14
C ALA A 816 34.26 24.55 44.72
N ALA A 817 33.14 23.99 45.22
CA ALA A 817 31.92 24.60 45.85
C ALA A 817 30.69 25.10 45.00
N VAL A 818 29.55 25.31 45.72
CA VAL A 818 28.11 25.31 45.32
C VAL A 818 27.28 26.09 46.41
N PRO A 819 26.02 26.61 46.26
CA PRO A 819 25.09 26.96 45.14
C PRO A 819 24.84 28.52 45.11
N PRO A 820 23.65 29.20 45.14
CA PRO A 820 22.22 28.95 44.72
C PRO A 820 21.46 30.15 44.03
N VAL A 821 20.12 29.99 43.81
CA VAL A 821 19.00 30.98 43.72
C VAL A 821 18.38 31.37 42.33
N GLU A 822 17.14 30.86 42.13
CA GLU A 822 15.89 31.42 41.51
C GLU A 822 15.89 32.46 40.37
N THR A 823 15.12 32.20 39.29
CA THR A 823 13.73 32.72 39.05
C THR A 823 13.18 32.21 37.70
N GLY A 824 11.85 32.18 37.48
CA GLY A 824 11.20 31.75 36.22
C GLY A 824 9.70 32.13 36.14
N THR A 825 9.04 31.93 34.99
CA THR A 825 7.59 32.23 34.77
C THR A 825 6.95 31.48 33.58
N ASP A 826 5.72 31.01 33.82
CA ASP A 826 4.54 30.90 32.92
C ASP A 826 4.48 29.87 31.75
N THR A 827 3.50 28.95 31.89
CA THR A 827 2.97 27.99 30.89
C THR A 827 1.48 28.27 30.61
N PRO A 828 0.91 27.73 29.52
CA PRO A 828 -0.50 27.29 29.57
C PRO A 828 -0.80 25.93 28.88
N ASP A 829 -1.50 25.06 29.62
CA ASP A 829 -2.39 23.93 29.28
C ASP A 829 -2.09 22.90 28.15
N ALA A 830 -1.66 21.71 28.60
CA ALA A 830 -2.42 20.44 28.61
C ALA A 830 -2.95 19.75 27.31
N GLY A 831 -2.57 18.47 27.13
CA GLY A 831 -3.27 17.51 26.25
C GLY A 831 -2.57 16.15 26.04
N ASP A 832 -3.19 15.07 26.57
CA ASP A 832 -2.97 13.64 26.22
C ASP A 832 -1.62 12.93 26.57
N ASN A 833 -1.57 11.61 26.31
CA ASN A 833 -0.68 10.62 26.94
C ASN A 833 0.80 10.70 26.47
N GLY A 834 1.66 11.11 27.41
CA GLY A 834 3.07 11.43 27.19
C GLY A 834 4.03 10.25 27.03
N GLY A 835 4.13 9.73 25.80
CA GLY A 835 5.27 8.95 25.30
C GLY A 835 5.80 9.53 23.97
N PRO A 836 6.91 9.00 23.41
CA PRO A 836 7.40 9.43 22.09
C PRO A 836 6.41 9.07 20.96
N ALA A 837 6.31 9.89 19.92
CA ALA A 837 5.36 9.67 18.82
C ALA A 837 5.68 8.44 17.94
N MET A 838 6.96 8.06 17.88
CA MET A 838 7.43 6.85 17.18
C MET A 838 8.67 6.29 17.90
N LEU A 839 8.94 4.99 17.70
CA LEU A 839 10.22 4.37 18.06
C LEU A 839 10.97 3.96 16.78
N VAL A 840 12.30 4.09 16.79
CA VAL A 840 13.15 3.85 15.62
C VAL A 840 14.16 2.74 15.91
N PHE A 841 14.21 1.74 15.04
CA PHE A 841 15.08 0.58 15.08
C PHE A 841 15.93 0.51 13.81
N ALA A 842 17.14 -0.02 13.91
CA ALA A 842 17.99 -0.31 12.76
C ALA A 842 18.38 -1.80 12.80
N PRO A 843 17.75 -2.65 11.97
CA PRO A 843 18.09 -4.06 11.86
C PRO A 843 19.58 -4.29 11.58
N SER A 844 20.08 -5.46 11.98
CA SER A 844 21.48 -5.86 11.80
C SER A 844 21.89 -6.10 10.34
N ASP A 845 20.98 -5.92 9.38
CA ASP A 845 21.25 -5.97 7.93
C ASP A 845 22.07 -4.78 7.42
N GLY A 846 22.10 -3.66 8.17
CA GLY A 846 22.81 -2.43 7.79
C GLY A 846 22.26 -1.73 6.54
N GLN A 847 21.05 -2.08 6.09
CA GLN A 847 20.38 -1.53 4.91
C GLN A 847 18.94 -1.07 5.17
N SER A 848 18.34 -1.45 6.30
CA SER A 848 16.96 -1.10 6.66
C SER A 848 16.90 -0.15 7.85
N VAL A 849 15.85 0.66 7.93
CA VAL A 849 15.45 1.43 9.11
C VAL A 849 13.96 1.23 9.32
N GLU A 850 13.59 0.96 10.56
CA GLU A 850 12.25 0.55 10.97
C GLU A 850 11.67 1.59 11.93
N PHE A 851 10.46 2.06 11.63
CA PHE A 851 9.72 3.02 12.44
C PHE A 851 8.46 2.33 12.97
N ARG A 852 8.27 2.35 14.30
CA ARG A 852 7.11 1.78 14.99
C ARG A 852 6.23 2.87 15.59
N PHE A 853 4.91 2.73 15.44
CA PHE A 853 3.86 3.70 15.77
C PHE A 853 2.77 3.06 16.64
N ARG A 854 2.03 3.87 17.41
CA ARG A 854 0.96 3.37 18.29
C ARG A 854 -0.34 3.09 17.55
N THR A 855 -0.55 3.74 16.41
CA THR A 855 -1.74 3.59 15.57
C THR A 855 -1.39 3.34 14.10
N ALA A 856 -2.29 2.67 13.39
CA ALA A 856 -2.21 2.54 11.93
C ALA A 856 -2.29 3.90 11.23
N GLU A 857 -3.04 4.85 11.78
CA GLU A 857 -3.25 6.19 11.20
C GLU A 857 -1.94 7.02 11.19
N GLU A 858 -1.16 6.98 12.27
CA GLU A 858 0.18 7.58 12.34
C GLU A 858 1.14 6.93 11.32
N ARG A 859 1.11 5.59 11.24
CA ARG A 859 1.94 4.81 10.29
C ARG A 859 1.59 5.15 8.85
N ASP A 860 0.31 5.17 8.50
CA ASP A 860 -0.19 5.45 7.15
C ASP A 860 0.09 6.91 6.74
N ALA A 861 -0.07 7.88 7.65
CA ALA A 861 0.30 9.27 7.40
C ALA A 861 1.81 9.40 7.11
N PHE A 862 2.66 8.70 7.87
CA PHE A 862 4.11 8.67 7.66
C PHE A 862 4.51 7.96 6.36
N ALA A 863 3.78 6.92 5.96
CA ALA A 863 4.03 6.15 4.73
C ALA A 863 3.52 6.85 3.46
N ALA A 864 2.45 7.64 3.54
CA ALA A 864 1.88 8.35 2.40
C ALA A 864 2.69 9.59 1.97
N ALA A 865 3.41 10.22 2.90
CA ALA A 865 4.24 11.40 2.65
C ALA A 865 5.60 11.32 3.38
N PRO A 866 6.47 10.35 3.04
CA PRO A 866 7.66 10.04 3.81
C PRO A 866 8.65 11.22 3.85
N PRO A 867 8.93 11.81 5.03
CA PRO A 867 9.94 12.84 5.17
C PRO A 867 11.34 12.29 4.92
N GLY A 868 12.17 13.06 4.20
CA GLY A 868 13.56 12.68 3.92
C GLY A 868 14.42 12.75 5.18
N PHE A 869 14.66 11.60 5.81
CA PHE A 869 15.37 11.50 7.09
C PHE A 869 16.90 11.52 6.94
N THR A 870 17.62 11.92 7.99
CA THR A 870 19.08 11.92 8.06
C THR A 870 19.56 10.88 9.08
N LEU A 871 20.39 9.94 8.64
CA LEU A 871 20.98 8.92 9.49
C LEU A 871 22.26 9.46 10.14
N LYS A 872 22.36 9.35 11.46
CA LYS A 872 23.59 9.59 12.23
C LYS A 872 24.26 8.24 12.46
N LEU A 873 25.47 8.07 11.95
CA LEU A 873 26.23 6.84 12.03
C LEU A 873 27.22 6.85 13.21
N ARG A 874 27.65 5.68 13.68
CA ARG A 874 28.58 5.51 14.82
C ARG A 874 29.98 6.12 14.65
N ASN A 875 30.35 6.49 13.42
CA ASN A 875 31.55 7.26 13.11
C ASN A 875 31.36 8.80 13.20
N ASN A 876 30.19 9.28 13.65
CA ASN A 876 29.71 10.67 13.61
C ASN A 876 29.52 11.25 12.19
N GLU A 877 29.29 10.39 11.19
CA GLU A 877 28.87 10.80 9.85
C GLU A 877 27.34 10.98 9.77
N SER A 878 26.88 11.96 8.98
CA SER A 878 25.46 12.22 8.76
C SER A 878 25.09 11.96 7.29
N VAL A 879 24.20 11.00 7.04
CA VAL A 879 23.83 10.54 5.69
C VAL A 879 22.34 10.87 5.41
N PRO A 880 22.04 11.84 4.53
CA PRO A 880 20.66 12.19 4.19
C PRO A 880 20.04 11.18 3.21
N VAL A 881 18.82 10.73 3.50
CA VAL A 881 18.06 9.75 2.70
C VAL A 881 16.82 10.45 2.13
N ALA A 882 16.98 11.09 0.97
CA ALA A 882 15.96 11.95 0.37
C ALA A 882 14.83 11.20 -0.38
N ALA A 883 14.93 9.88 -0.54
CA ALA A 883 13.93 9.04 -1.19
C ALA A 883 14.03 7.59 -0.67
N PRO A 884 13.65 7.34 0.60
CA PRO A 884 13.68 6.00 1.17
C PRO A 884 12.60 5.12 0.52
N LYS A 885 12.89 3.84 0.27
CA LYS A 885 11.92 2.90 -0.31
C LYS A 885 11.27 2.07 0.80
N LEU A 886 9.96 2.22 1.00
CA LEU A 886 9.18 1.33 1.86
C LEU A 886 9.25 -0.11 1.33
N GLU A 887 9.59 -1.08 2.18
CA GLU A 887 9.59 -2.50 1.81
C GLU A 887 8.53 -3.31 2.54
N GLN A 888 8.14 -2.92 3.76
CA GLN A 888 7.02 -3.53 4.47
C GLN A 888 6.35 -2.54 5.42
N GLY A 889 5.03 -2.47 5.39
CA GLY A 889 4.22 -2.00 6.50
C GLY A 889 3.54 -3.23 7.10
N ALA A 890 3.76 -3.50 8.39
CA ALA A 890 3.16 -4.65 9.07
C ALA A 890 2.21 -4.15 10.16
N ASP A 891 1.01 -4.71 10.15
CA ASP A 891 -0.04 -4.54 11.14
C ASP A 891 -0.23 -5.87 11.87
N PRO A 892 -0.55 -5.90 13.17
CA PRO A 892 -0.89 -7.13 13.86
C PRO A 892 -2.21 -7.70 13.33
N ASP A 893 -2.28 -9.02 13.15
CA ASP A 893 -3.55 -9.72 12.91
C ASP A 893 -4.53 -9.44 14.07
N PRO A 894 -5.84 -9.30 13.81
CA PRO A 894 -6.83 -8.93 14.82
C PRO A 894 -6.94 -10.01 15.91
N ILE A 895 -6.53 -9.66 17.13
CA ILE A 895 -6.58 -10.54 18.30
C ILE A 895 -8.04 -10.73 18.74
N GLU A 896 -8.60 -11.93 18.51
CA GLU A 896 -9.83 -12.37 19.16
C GLU A 896 -9.59 -12.55 20.68
N GLY A 897 -9.74 -11.48 21.47
CA GLY A 897 -9.42 -11.55 22.89
C GLY A 897 -9.61 -10.30 23.77
N ALA A 898 -10.28 -9.24 23.30
CA ALA A 898 -10.61 -8.08 24.14
C ALA A 898 -12.06 -8.18 24.66
N THR A 899 -12.25 -8.26 25.98
CA THR A 899 -13.54 -8.65 26.59
C THR A 899 -14.56 -7.51 26.63
N GLY A 900 -15.64 -7.64 25.86
CA GLY A 900 -16.94 -7.04 26.19
C GLY A 900 -17.75 -7.98 27.09
N THR A 901 -18.40 -7.47 28.13
CA THR A 901 -19.13 -8.27 29.12
C THR A 901 -20.62 -8.42 28.79
N GLU A 902 -21.14 -9.66 28.72
CA GLU A 902 -22.37 -10.10 29.40
C GLU A 902 -22.62 -11.63 29.26
N ASP A 903 -23.21 -12.22 30.30
CA ASP A 903 -23.52 -13.66 30.48
C ASP A 903 -25.03 -13.94 30.17
N PRO A 904 -25.50 -15.21 30.10
CA PRO A 904 -24.96 -16.35 29.36
C PRO A 904 -26.08 -17.19 28.66
N ALA A 905 -25.72 -18.13 27.77
CA ALA A 905 -26.32 -19.48 27.66
C ALA A 905 -25.96 -20.18 26.33
N ALA A 906 -25.06 -21.17 26.39
CA ALA A 906 -24.94 -22.19 25.34
C ALA A 906 -25.81 -23.41 25.69
N GLY A 907 -26.36 -24.06 24.66
CA GLY A 907 -27.06 -25.34 24.79
C GLY A 907 -26.61 -26.30 23.69
N GLU A 908 -25.79 -27.28 24.04
CA GLU A 908 -25.43 -28.43 23.19
C GLU A 908 -26.34 -29.64 23.52
N PRO A 909 -26.20 -30.77 22.81
CA PRO A 909 -26.61 -30.92 21.42
C PRO A 909 -27.75 -31.95 21.30
N ALA A 910 -28.37 -32.07 20.13
CA ALA A 910 -29.40 -33.09 19.86
C ALA A 910 -29.09 -33.87 18.58
N ASP A 911 -29.05 -35.20 18.67
CA ASP A 911 -28.70 -36.09 17.56
C ASP A 911 -29.70 -36.02 16.40
N GLY A 912 -29.19 -35.81 15.19
CA GLY A 912 -29.96 -35.90 13.95
C GLY A 912 -30.15 -37.35 13.50
N THR A 913 -31.40 -37.81 13.38
CA THR A 913 -31.76 -39.18 12.97
C THR A 913 -31.39 -39.52 11.52
N ASP A 914 -31.03 -40.78 11.27
CA ASP A 914 -30.68 -41.31 9.95
C ASP A 914 -31.67 -40.95 8.83
N GLY A 915 -31.13 -40.37 7.74
CA GLY A 915 -31.87 -40.12 6.51
C GLY A 915 -32.04 -41.40 5.67
N ALA A 916 -33.23 -41.58 5.07
CA ALA A 916 -33.54 -42.76 4.27
C ALA A 916 -32.68 -42.89 3.00
N ALA A 917 -32.36 -44.13 2.62
CA ALA A 917 -31.59 -44.42 1.41
C ALA A 917 -32.30 -43.92 0.12
N GLY A 918 -31.55 -43.19 -0.71
CA GLY A 918 -31.99 -42.82 -2.05
C GLY A 918 -32.09 -44.04 -2.98
N ALA A 919 -33.02 -44.00 -3.93
CA ALA A 919 -33.21 -45.07 -4.91
C ALA A 919 -32.10 -45.09 -5.99
N ASP A 920 -31.78 -46.27 -6.51
CA ASP A 920 -30.79 -46.47 -7.57
C ASP A 920 -31.13 -45.68 -8.84
N GLY A 921 -30.13 -45.01 -9.42
CA GLY A 921 -30.26 -44.29 -10.68
C GLY A 921 -30.41 -45.25 -11.87
N THR A 922 -31.33 -44.95 -12.80
CA THR A 922 -31.52 -45.74 -14.03
C THR A 922 -30.37 -45.54 -15.01
N ASP A 923 -29.83 -46.62 -15.57
CA ASP A 923 -28.78 -46.59 -16.59
C ASP A 923 -29.15 -45.70 -17.80
N GLY A 924 -28.19 -44.90 -18.24
CA GLY A 924 -28.32 -44.09 -19.46
C GLY A 924 -28.30 -44.94 -20.73
N ALA A 925 -29.14 -44.59 -21.71
CA ALA A 925 -29.18 -45.28 -23.00
C ALA A 925 -27.85 -45.11 -23.77
N ALA A 926 -27.39 -46.18 -24.42
CA ALA A 926 -26.16 -46.18 -25.21
C ALA A 926 -26.23 -45.18 -26.38
N GLY A 927 -25.17 -44.39 -26.56
CA GLY A 927 -25.05 -43.42 -27.64
C GLY A 927 -24.98 -44.08 -29.02
N THR A 928 -25.53 -43.41 -30.03
CA THR A 928 -25.46 -43.84 -31.44
C THR A 928 -24.15 -43.38 -32.08
N ASP A 929 -23.48 -44.26 -32.81
CA ASP A 929 -22.27 -43.91 -33.57
C ASP A 929 -22.51 -42.76 -34.56
N GLY A 930 -21.58 -41.80 -34.60
CA GLY A 930 -21.63 -40.67 -35.51
C GLY A 930 -21.38 -41.07 -36.98
N ALA A 931 -22.10 -40.45 -37.90
CA ALA A 931 -21.88 -40.66 -39.34
C ALA A 931 -20.49 -40.14 -39.76
N ALA A 932 -19.83 -40.86 -40.67
CA ALA A 932 -18.53 -40.47 -41.20
C ALA A 932 -18.61 -39.13 -41.96
N GLY A 933 -17.68 -38.22 -41.67
CA GLY A 933 -17.55 -36.93 -42.38
C GLY A 933 -17.15 -37.12 -43.84
N ALA A 934 -17.60 -36.20 -44.71
CA ALA A 934 -17.23 -36.19 -46.11
C ALA A 934 -15.82 -35.59 -46.32
N ASP A 935 -15.09 -36.10 -47.30
CA ASP A 935 -13.75 -35.61 -47.65
C ASP A 935 -13.76 -34.13 -48.07
N GLY A 936 -12.78 -33.36 -47.58
CA GLY A 936 -12.62 -31.95 -47.91
C GLY A 936 -12.18 -31.73 -49.36
N ALA A 937 -12.63 -30.63 -49.97
CA ALA A 937 -12.19 -30.22 -51.30
C ALA A 937 -10.69 -29.89 -51.32
N ALA A 938 -10.00 -30.22 -52.42
CA ALA A 938 -8.57 -29.93 -52.58
C ALA A 938 -8.30 -28.42 -52.58
N GLY A 939 -7.21 -28.02 -51.92
CA GLY A 939 -6.74 -26.63 -51.89
C GLY A 939 -6.27 -26.15 -53.27
N VAL A 940 -6.37 -24.85 -53.51
CA VAL A 940 -5.78 -24.17 -54.68
C VAL A 940 -4.32 -23.84 -54.41
N ASP A 941 -3.45 -24.10 -55.38
CA ASP A 941 -2.02 -23.79 -55.30
C ASP A 941 -1.79 -22.26 -55.21
N GLY A 942 -0.76 -21.88 -54.42
CA GLY A 942 -0.36 -20.49 -54.24
C GLY A 942 0.29 -19.90 -55.51
N THR A 943 0.17 -18.58 -55.68
CA THR A 943 0.89 -17.85 -56.72
C THR A 943 2.28 -17.44 -56.23
N ASP A 944 3.31 -17.71 -57.02
CA ASP A 944 4.70 -17.37 -56.69
C ASP A 944 4.89 -15.85 -56.54
N GLY A 945 5.60 -15.44 -55.49
CA GLY A 945 6.01 -14.06 -55.28
C GLY A 945 7.08 -13.61 -56.28
N ALA A 946 6.94 -12.41 -56.82
CA ALA A 946 7.96 -11.83 -57.71
C ALA A 946 9.30 -11.63 -56.97
N ALA A 947 10.40 -11.93 -57.65
CA ALA A 947 11.74 -11.81 -57.08
C ALA A 947 12.10 -10.35 -56.72
N GLY A 948 12.76 -10.17 -55.58
CA GLY A 948 13.27 -8.87 -55.15
C GLY A 948 14.39 -8.36 -56.07
N THR A 949 14.50 -7.05 -56.19
CA THR A 949 15.60 -6.36 -56.89
C THR A 949 16.66 -5.92 -55.88
N ASP A 950 17.93 -6.24 -56.14
CA ASP A 950 19.04 -5.89 -55.27
C ASP A 950 19.22 -4.36 -55.13
N GLY A 951 19.59 -3.92 -53.92
CA GLY A 951 19.88 -2.51 -53.63
C GLY A 951 21.23 -2.07 -54.22
N ALA A 952 21.27 -0.82 -54.72
CA ALA A 952 22.52 -0.20 -55.17
C ALA A 952 23.17 0.61 -54.03
N ASP A 953 24.49 0.50 -53.88
CA ASP A 953 25.24 1.14 -52.79
C ASP A 953 25.23 2.68 -52.85
N GLY A 954 25.05 3.31 -51.68
CA GLY A 954 25.25 4.74 -51.45
C GLY A 954 26.09 4.95 -50.19
N ALA A 955 27.23 5.65 -50.30
CA ALA A 955 28.31 5.55 -49.32
C ALA A 955 28.38 6.67 -48.27
N ALA A 956 28.74 6.26 -47.05
CA ALA A 956 29.55 6.97 -46.04
C ALA A 956 29.03 8.27 -45.36
N ALA A 957 28.91 8.17 -44.02
CA ALA A 957 29.05 9.20 -42.98
C ALA A 957 28.14 10.46 -43.02
N GLY A 958 27.45 10.85 -41.93
CA GLY A 958 27.31 10.26 -40.60
C GLY A 958 27.96 11.06 -39.47
N THR A 959 27.27 12.11 -39.01
CA THR A 959 27.34 12.67 -37.64
C THR A 959 25.93 13.07 -37.21
N SER A 960 25.58 12.82 -35.96
CA SER A 960 24.18 12.78 -35.49
C SER A 960 23.86 13.74 -34.35
N GLY A 961 22.61 14.21 -34.30
CA GLY A 961 22.01 14.91 -33.16
C GLY A 961 21.96 16.44 -33.31
N GLY A 962 20.83 17.12 -33.08
CA GLY A 962 19.47 16.61 -32.84
C GLY A 962 18.61 17.60 -32.05
N SER A 963 17.41 17.93 -32.58
CA SER A 963 16.42 18.87 -32.03
C SER A 963 16.91 20.35 -31.96
N GLY A 964 16.16 21.37 -32.41
CA GLY A 964 14.70 21.48 -32.60
C GLY A 964 14.12 22.25 -31.42
N ASP A 965 14.28 23.58 -31.35
CA ASP A 965 13.48 24.64 -32.03
C ASP A 965 12.16 24.91 -31.28
N GLU A 966 11.63 26.12 -31.08
CA GLU A 966 11.99 27.53 -31.37
C GLU A 966 11.10 28.39 -30.40
N SER A 967 11.15 29.73 -30.25
CA SER A 967 11.65 30.81 -31.10
C SER A 967 11.98 32.08 -30.29
N ALA A 968 12.96 32.89 -30.74
CA ALA A 968 13.22 34.22 -30.19
C ALA A 968 13.92 35.23 -31.15
N GLY A 969 13.32 35.54 -32.31
CA GLY A 969 13.34 36.88 -32.92
C GLY A 969 14.59 37.45 -33.65
N THR A 970 14.31 38.19 -34.75
CA THR A 970 15.18 39.19 -35.45
C THR A 970 16.45 38.68 -36.15
N ALA A 971 16.92 39.21 -37.31
CA ALA A 971 16.39 40.11 -38.35
C ALA A 971 17.33 40.00 -39.59
N GLY A 972 17.05 40.50 -40.81
CA GLY A 972 15.92 41.28 -41.35
C GLY A 972 16.43 42.49 -42.16
N ASP A 973 16.16 42.57 -43.48
CA ASP A 973 16.78 43.53 -44.41
C ASP A 973 15.75 44.24 -45.35
N ALA A 974 16.13 45.34 -46.01
CA ALA A 974 15.17 46.42 -46.37
C ALA A 974 15.10 46.85 -47.86
N ALA A 975 13.92 47.37 -48.30
CA ALA A 975 13.78 48.54 -49.22
C ALA A 975 12.31 48.99 -49.53
N GLY A 976 11.92 50.19 -49.08
CA GLY A 976 10.83 51.02 -49.65
C GLY A 976 9.34 50.60 -49.43
N GLY A 977 8.37 51.51 -49.28
CA GLY A 977 8.41 52.97 -49.16
C GLY A 977 7.00 53.62 -49.04
N ALA A 978 6.95 54.92 -48.67
CA ALA A 978 5.76 55.75 -48.35
C ALA A 978 4.99 55.37 -47.05
N ASN A 979 4.76 56.23 -46.03
CA ASN A 979 4.27 57.63 -45.94
C ASN A 979 2.72 57.72 -46.04
N ALA A 980 1.95 58.20 -45.04
CA ALA A 980 2.21 58.77 -43.69
C ALA A 980 1.15 58.22 -42.69
N GLY A 981 1.38 58.06 -41.38
CA GLY A 981 1.49 59.10 -40.34
C GLY A 981 0.17 59.18 -39.50
N SER A 982 0.08 59.75 -38.30
CA SER A 982 1.05 60.19 -37.28
C SER A 982 0.27 60.64 -36.00
N SER A 983 0.90 60.60 -34.83
CA SER A 983 0.47 61.20 -33.53
C SER A 983 -0.82 60.65 -32.84
N GLY A 984 -0.89 60.60 -31.50
CA GLY A 984 0.20 60.86 -30.53
C GLY A 984 -0.15 60.75 -29.03
N THR A 985 0.83 60.25 -28.27
CA THR A 985 1.25 60.68 -26.92
C THR A 985 0.24 60.99 -25.80
N ALA A 986 0.29 60.14 -24.76
CA ALA A 986 0.36 60.42 -23.31
C ALA A 986 0.10 61.84 -22.75
N GLY A 987 -0.61 61.87 -21.60
CA GLY A 987 -0.73 62.98 -20.64
C GLY A 987 -1.27 62.46 -19.29
N ASP A 988 -0.93 63.10 -18.17
CA ASP A 988 -1.02 62.52 -16.81
C ASP A 988 -1.60 63.48 -15.74
N ALA A 989 -1.99 62.91 -14.59
CA ALA A 989 -2.20 63.49 -13.25
C ALA A 989 -3.45 64.35 -12.90
N GLY A 990 -3.98 64.12 -11.67
CA GLY A 990 -4.84 65.04 -10.88
C GLY A 990 -6.11 64.41 -10.27
N THR A 991 -6.15 63.91 -9.01
CA THR A 991 -6.39 64.62 -7.71
C THR A 991 -7.77 65.31 -7.58
N THR A 992 -8.59 65.20 -6.50
CA THR A 992 -8.36 64.72 -5.10
C THR A 992 -9.68 64.49 -4.33
N ALA A 993 -9.62 63.78 -3.18
CA ALA A 993 -10.65 63.59 -2.11
C ALA A 993 -11.90 62.75 -2.48
N GLY A 994 -12.55 61.97 -1.59
CA GLY A 994 -12.42 61.75 -0.12
C GLY A 994 -13.80 61.90 0.54
N THR A 995 -14.40 60.91 1.22
CA THR A 995 -14.03 60.37 2.56
C THR A 995 -14.25 58.85 2.74
N ASP A 996 -13.84 58.33 3.90
CA ASP A 996 -13.75 56.91 4.29
C ASP A 996 -15.04 56.28 4.84
N GLU A 997 -15.11 54.94 4.82
CA GLU A 997 -15.32 54.11 6.03
C GLU A 997 -14.82 52.66 5.78
N ALA A 998 -14.57 51.89 6.84
CA ALA A 998 -13.99 50.52 6.81
C ALA A 998 -14.95 49.53 7.53
N ALA A 999 -14.79 48.20 7.61
CA ALA A 999 -13.79 47.21 7.14
C ALA A 999 -14.51 45.84 6.99
N GLY A 1000 -13.84 44.77 6.54
CA GLY A 1000 -14.41 43.42 6.63
C GLY A 1000 -13.60 42.31 5.95
N THR A 1001 -13.39 41.19 6.63
CA THR A 1001 -12.67 39.99 6.15
C THR A 1001 -13.62 38.92 5.61
N ALA A 1002 -13.06 37.85 5.03
CA ALA A 1002 -13.81 36.71 4.50
C ALA A 1002 -14.68 36.00 5.56
N GLY A 1003 -15.82 35.48 5.14
CA GLY A 1003 -16.67 34.59 5.95
C GLY A 1003 -16.50 33.14 5.52
N THR A 1004 -15.98 32.32 6.42
CA THR A 1004 -16.01 30.85 6.35
C THR A 1004 -17.33 30.31 6.92
N GLU A 1005 -17.54 29.00 6.78
CA GLU A 1005 -18.79 28.32 7.10
C GLU A 1005 -19.09 28.29 8.62
N GLY A 1006 -20.37 28.32 8.97
CA GLY A 1006 -20.84 28.28 10.37
C GLY A 1006 -21.37 26.91 10.77
N GLY A 1007 -20.62 26.20 11.62
CA GLY A 1007 -21.10 24.99 12.29
C GLY A 1007 -22.14 25.31 13.37
N ALA A 1008 -23.11 24.42 13.58
CA ALA A 1008 -24.15 24.59 14.59
C ALA A 1008 -23.66 24.11 15.97
N GLY A 1009 -23.60 25.02 16.95
CA GLY A 1009 -23.37 24.67 18.35
C GLY A 1009 -24.65 24.19 19.03
N ALA A 1010 -24.60 23.03 19.68
CA ALA A 1010 -25.68 22.55 20.53
C ALA A 1010 -25.63 23.22 21.92
N ALA A 1011 -26.80 23.49 22.50
CA ALA A 1011 -26.95 23.84 23.90
C ALA A 1011 -28.08 22.97 24.49
N GLY A 1012 -27.82 22.32 25.61
CA GLY A 1012 -28.80 21.49 26.31
C GLY A 1012 -29.18 22.10 27.65
N GLU A 1013 -30.48 22.10 27.95
CA GLU A 1013 -31.03 22.22 29.30
C GLU A 1013 -32.00 21.04 29.50
N GLY A 1014 -32.17 20.58 30.75
CA GLY A 1014 -32.95 19.39 31.06
C GLY A 1014 -33.68 19.49 32.41
N ALA A 1015 -34.00 18.32 32.97
CA ALA A 1015 -34.80 18.07 34.18
C ALA A 1015 -36.34 18.12 34.02
N ASP A 1016 -36.92 16.91 34.09
CA ASP A 1016 -38.06 16.49 34.94
C ASP A 1016 -39.21 17.47 35.29
N ASP A 1017 -40.47 17.00 35.14
CA ASP A 1017 -41.16 16.37 36.29
C ASP A 1017 -42.37 15.48 35.87
N THR A 1018 -42.72 14.57 36.79
CA THR A 1018 -43.68 13.46 36.93
C THR A 1018 -45.14 13.47 36.38
N THR A 1019 -45.57 12.24 36.00
CA THR A 1019 -46.90 11.58 36.23
C THR A 1019 -48.18 11.97 35.47
N GLY A 1020 -49.05 10.97 35.16
CA GLY A 1020 -50.44 11.21 34.70
C GLY A 1020 -51.25 10.07 34.05
N ALA A 1021 -51.52 8.97 34.76
CA ALA A 1021 -52.33 7.76 34.44
C ALA A 1021 -53.43 7.75 33.31
N ASP A 1022 -53.48 6.59 32.61
CA ASP A 1022 -54.63 5.72 32.18
C ASP A 1022 -56.10 6.22 32.33
N PRO A 1023 -57.04 5.85 31.42
CA PRO A 1023 -57.61 4.48 31.45
C PRO A 1023 -58.06 3.82 30.11
N ALA A 1024 -57.68 2.54 29.90
CA ALA A 1024 -58.47 1.34 29.49
C ALA A 1024 -59.55 1.43 28.34
N ALA A 1025 -59.82 0.41 27.49
CA ALA A 1025 -60.18 -0.97 27.84
C ALA A 1025 -60.49 -1.91 26.62
N ALA A 1026 -60.25 -3.23 26.76
CA ALA A 1026 -60.90 -4.38 26.05
C ALA A 1026 -60.68 -4.53 24.51
N SER A 1027 -60.80 -5.68 23.81
CA SER A 1027 -61.15 -7.11 24.07
C SER A 1027 -60.80 -7.95 22.80
N ALA A 1028 -60.65 -9.29 22.77
CA ALA A 1028 -60.39 -10.38 23.74
C ALA A 1028 -60.28 -11.75 22.98
N ALA A 1029 -59.93 -12.85 23.68
CA ALA A 1029 -59.87 -14.27 23.25
C ALA A 1029 -58.69 -14.69 22.31
N GLY A 1030 -58.17 -15.93 22.38
CA GLY A 1030 -58.43 -17.01 23.36
C GLY A 1030 -57.75 -18.36 23.04
N GLU A 1031 -57.73 -19.26 24.04
CA GLU A 1031 -57.37 -20.71 23.99
C GLU A 1031 -55.87 -21.07 23.72
N GLY A 1032 -55.27 -22.11 24.34
CA GLY A 1032 -55.68 -22.91 25.50
C GLY A 1032 -54.95 -24.27 25.64
N SER A 1033 -54.67 -24.71 26.90
CA SER A 1033 -54.13 -26.05 27.28
C SER A 1033 -52.68 -26.38 26.87
N GLY A 1034 -51.88 -27.19 27.58
CA GLY A 1034 -52.05 -27.74 28.93
C GLY A 1034 -50.97 -28.78 29.35
N THR A 1035 -50.35 -28.53 30.52
CA THR A 1035 -50.27 -29.41 31.73
C THR A 1035 -49.48 -30.74 31.77
N GLU A 1036 -48.97 -31.02 33.00
CA GLU A 1036 -48.48 -32.30 33.58
C GLU A 1036 -47.03 -32.77 33.24
N SER A 1037 -46.32 -33.55 34.08
CA SER A 1037 -46.28 -33.64 35.57
C SER A 1037 -45.15 -34.59 36.06
N GLY A 1038 -44.30 -34.13 36.99
CA GLY A 1038 -43.50 -34.97 37.92
C GLY A 1038 -42.37 -35.86 37.33
N THR A 1039 -41.56 -36.58 38.13
CA THR A 1039 -41.27 -36.47 39.59
C THR A 1039 -40.01 -37.27 39.99
N ASP A 1040 -39.36 -36.85 41.08
CA ASP A 1040 -38.57 -37.65 42.05
C ASP A 1040 -37.15 -38.20 41.75
N SER A 1041 -36.17 -37.62 42.48
CA SER A 1041 -35.51 -38.17 43.70
C SER A 1041 -34.78 -39.55 43.64
N ALA A 1042 -33.63 -39.77 44.32
CA ALA A 1042 -32.70 -38.95 45.13
C ALA A 1042 -31.36 -39.71 45.36
N GLY A 1043 -30.32 -39.12 45.99
CA GLY A 1043 -28.98 -39.76 46.04
C GLY A 1043 -27.86 -39.35 47.02
N ASP A 1044 -28.13 -38.63 48.13
CA ASP A 1044 -27.22 -38.51 49.31
C ASP A 1044 -25.86 -37.73 49.16
N PRO A 1045 -25.11 -37.40 50.26
CA PRO A 1045 -24.52 -36.06 50.43
C PRO A 1045 -23.05 -36.01 50.97
N ASP A 1046 -22.52 -34.81 51.24
CA ASP A 1046 -22.17 -34.31 52.61
C ASP A 1046 -21.74 -32.82 52.53
N SER A 1047 -21.07 -32.27 53.55
CA SER A 1047 -21.09 -30.85 53.91
C SER A 1047 -19.76 -30.32 54.47
N GLY A 1048 -19.60 -28.99 54.49
CA GLY A 1048 -18.88 -28.31 55.59
C GLY A 1048 -17.74 -27.35 55.25
N ALA A 1049 -17.96 -26.08 55.64
CA ALA A 1049 -16.96 -25.15 56.21
C ALA A 1049 -15.81 -24.60 55.32
N GLU A 1050 -16.08 -23.47 54.64
CA GLU A 1050 -15.79 -22.09 55.12
C GLU A 1050 -14.80 -21.86 56.31
N PRO A 1051 -14.30 -20.61 56.54
CA PRO A 1051 -14.43 -19.39 55.73
C PRO A 1051 -13.10 -18.61 55.50
N GLY A 1052 -13.15 -17.55 54.68
CA GLY A 1052 -12.21 -16.43 54.72
C GLY A 1052 -12.96 -15.09 54.79
N THR A 1053 -12.56 -14.18 55.69
CA THR A 1053 -13.24 -12.89 55.88
C THR A 1053 -12.29 -11.74 56.29
N GLY A 1054 -12.31 -10.67 55.49
CA GLY A 1054 -11.99 -9.30 55.92
C GLY A 1054 -10.50 -8.89 56.06
N ALA A 1055 -10.16 -7.59 56.05
CA ALA A 1055 -10.98 -6.41 55.73
C ALA A 1055 -10.14 -5.14 55.44
N ASP A 1056 -10.82 -4.10 54.97
CA ASP A 1056 -10.59 -2.65 55.20
C ASP A 1056 -9.34 -1.91 54.66
N ALA A 1057 -9.52 -1.36 53.44
CA ALA A 1057 -9.80 0.06 53.18
C ALA A 1057 -8.83 1.22 53.56
N ALA A 1058 -8.62 2.07 52.53
CA ALA A 1058 -8.53 3.55 52.54
C ALA A 1058 -7.30 4.29 53.16
N GLY A 1059 -6.77 5.28 52.41
CA GLY A 1059 -5.79 6.23 52.95
C GLY A 1059 -5.18 7.25 51.98
N SER A 1060 -5.84 8.41 51.81
CA SER A 1060 -5.26 9.74 51.49
C SER A 1060 -4.13 9.86 50.44
N GLY A 1061 -4.43 10.48 49.30
CA GLY A 1061 -3.39 11.04 48.41
C GLY A 1061 -2.89 12.43 48.83
N THR A 1062 -2.05 13.04 47.98
CA THR A 1062 -2.05 14.50 47.69
C THR A 1062 -1.27 14.76 46.40
N ASP A 1063 -1.69 15.77 45.65
CA ASP A 1063 -1.13 16.20 44.36
C ASP A 1063 -0.46 17.58 44.51
N ALA A 1064 0.57 17.88 43.70
CA ALA A 1064 1.19 19.20 43.58
C ALA A 1064 2.22 19.33 42.42
N SER A 1065 1.71 19.52 41.20
CA SER A 1065 2.21 20.45 40.15
C SER A 1065 3.71 20.54 39.79
N ALA A 1066 4.01 20.37 38.50
CA ALA A 1066 5.35 20.53 37.89
C ALA A 1066 5.66 21.99 37.43
N GLY A 1067 6.84 22.17 36.81
CA GLY A 1067 7.26 23.39 36.11
C GLY A 1067 8.62 23.19 35.44
N GLU A 1068 8.64 23.15 34.10
CA GLU A 1068 9.81 22.83 33.27
C GLU A 1068 10.50 24.09 32.72
N GLU A 1069 11.81 23.98 32.43
CA GLU A 1069 12.41 24.62 31.26
C GLU A 1069 13.03 23.51 30.39
N ALA A 1070 12.77 23.53 29.08
CA ALA A 1070 13.04 22.40 28.20
C ALA A 1070 14.32 22.58 27.36
N GLU A 1071 15.30 21.67 27.55
CA GLU A 1071 16.04 21.14 26.39
C GLU A 1071 15.29 19.91 25.88
N ALA A 1072 14.74 20.00 24.67
CA ALA A 1072 13.98 18.92 24.04
C ALA A 1072 14.90 17.81 23.48
N GLY A 1073 15.60 17.12 24.37
CA GLY A 1073 16.37 15.91 24.09
C GLY A 1073 15.59 14.63 24.44
N SER A 1074 15.75 13.58 23.64
CA SER A 1074 15.13 12.24 23.76
C SER A 1074 15.54 11.44 25.02
N GLY A 1075 16.07 12.06 26.07
CA GLY A 1075 16.87 11.40 27.12
C GLY A 1075 16.13 10.73 28.28
N SER A 1076 14.84 10.39 28.18
CA SER A 1076 14.15 9.61 29.23
C SER A 1076 12.89 8.90 28.72
N ALA A 1077 11.84 9.64 28.32
CA ALA A 1077 10.59 9.03 27.85
C ALA A 1077 10.78 8.16 26.59
N TYR A 1078 11.73 8.54 25.72
CA TYR A 1078 12.07 7.75 24.53
C TYR A 1078 12.82 6.44 24.87
N GLU A 1079 13.54 6.35 25.99
CA GLU A 1079 14.15 5.09 26.46
C GLU A 1079 13.16 4.24 27.29
N ALA A 1080 12.26 4.89 28.05
CA ALA A 1080 11.35 4.24 28.99
C ALA A 1080 10.07 3.64 28.38
N ALA A 1081 9.69 4.04 27.16
CA ALA A 1081 8.53 3.48 26.47
C ALA A 1081 8.71 1.98 26.15
N ASP A 1082 7.65 1.18 26.25
CA ASP A 1082 7.70 -0.24 25.87
C ASP A 1082 7.55 -0.39 24.35
N PRO A 1083 8.43 -1.12 23.64
CA PRO A 1083 8.24 -1.45 22.22
C PRO A 1083 6.90 -2.14 21.90
N ALA A 1084 6.27 -2.82 22.86
CA ALA A 1084 4.97 -3.46 22.69
C ALA A 1084 3.82 -2.46 22.47
N ASP A 1085 3.94 -1.22 22.97
CA ASP A 1085 2.95 -0.15 22.79
C ASP A 1085 2.95 0.44 21.36
N TYR A 1086 3.86 -0.01 20.48
CA TYR A 1086 4.05 0.49 19.12
C TYR A 1086 3.97 -0.66 18.09
N PRO A 1087 2.82 -1.33 17.93
CA PRO A 1087 2.73 -2.52 17.08
C PRO A 1087 2.69 -2.22 15.57
N TYR A 1088 2.34 -1.00 15.16
CA TYR A 1088 2.18 -0.63 13.75
C TYR A 1088 3.51 -0.20 13.15
N THR A 1089 3.99 -0.91 12.13
CA THR A 1089 5.38 -0.78 11.66
C THR A 1089 5.47 -0.25 10.22
N ALA A 1090 6.52 0.52 9.92
CA ALA A 1090 6.96 0.90 8.57
C ALA A 1090 8.48 0.72 8.40
N VAL A 1091 8.89 -0.17 7.50
CA VAL A 1091 10.29 -0.52 7.23
C VAL A 1091 10.74 0.08 5.89
N TYR A 1092 11.81 0.88 5.93
CA TYR A 1092 12.39 1.56 4.78
C TYR A 1092 13.80 1.05 4.47
N ARG A 1093 14.05 0.72 3.21
CA ARG A 1093 15.38 0.36 2.70
C ARG A 1093 16.15 1.58 2.23
N ILE A 1094 17.42 1.63 2.63
CA ILE A 1094 18.43 2.58 2.19
C ILE A 1094 19.04 2.06 0.88
N ALA A 1095 19.06 2.89 -0.16
CA ALA A 1095 19.54 2.52 -1.50
C ALA A 1095 21.07 2.46 -1.65
N SER A 1096 21.84 2.57 -0.57
CA SER A 1096 23.30 2.58 -0.57
C SER A 1096 23.86 1.96 0.71
N PRO A 1097 24.94 1.16 0.64
CA PRO A 1097 25.51 0.49 1.80
C PRO A 1097 26.15 1.50 2.76
N LEU A 1098 25.78 1.42 4.04
CA LEU A 1098 26.35 2.27 5.09
C LEU A 1098 27.78 1.84 5.45
N GLY A 1099 28.69 2.80 5.63
CA GLY A 1099 30.07 2.55 6.07
C GLY A 1099 30.24 2.26 7.56
N SER A 1100 29.17 2.41 8.35
CA SER A 1100 29.13 2.24 9.80
C SER A 1100 27.67 2.02 10.24
N PRO A 1101 27.37 1.34 11.37
CA PRO A 1101 26.00 1.20 11.85
C PRO A 1101 25.34 2.54 12.16
N VAL A 1102 24.01 2.60 11.99
CA VAL A 1102 23.18 3.71 12.45
C VAL A 1102 23.20 3.76 13.98
N ASP A 1103 23.29 4.98 14.53
CA ASP A 1103 23.28 5.27 15.97
C ASP A 1103 22.06 6.13 16.35
N GLY A 1104 21.57 6.96 15.42
CA GLY A 1104 20.30 7.67 15.51
C GLY A 1104 19.78 8.14 14.16
N VAL A 1105 18.55 8.64 14.12
CA VAL A 1105 17.85 9.13 12.93
C VAL A 1105 17.21 10.49 13.22
N THR A 1106 17.39 11.46 12.34
CA THR A 1106 16.73 12.76 12.40
C THR A 1106 15.64 12.85 11.35
N VAL A 1107 14.40 13.14 11.79
CA VAL A 1107 13.21 13.29 10.93
C VAL A 1107 12.56 14.63 11.25
N ASP A 1108 12.30 15.45 10.24
CA ASP A 1108 11.69 16.80 10.36
C ASP A 1108 12.30 17.71 11.45
N GLY A 1109 13.58 17.50 11.76
CA GLY A 1109 14.34 18.24 12.77
C GLY A 1109 14.31 17.62 14.17
N GLN A 1110 13.46 16.64 14.46
CA GLN A 1110 13.52 15.84 15.68
C GLN A 1110 14.55 14.70 15.53
N SER A 1111 15.29 14.39 16.59
CA SER A 1111 16.28 13.30 16.62
C SER A 1111 15.80 12.17 17.51
N TYR A 1112 15.93 10.95 17.01
CA TYR A 1112 15.59 9.71 17.70
C TYR A 1112 16.82 8.81 17.73
N ASP A 1113 17.14 8.22 18.88
CA ASP A 1113 18.25 7.28 19.01
C ASP A 1113 17.79 5.86 18.64
N ILE A 1114 18.69 5.01 18.13
CA ILE A 1114 18.32 3.65 17.71
C ILE A 1114 18.02 2.78 18.93
N ARG A 1115 16.77 2.31 19.05
CA ARG A 1115 16.38 1.22 19.94
C ARG A 1115 17.01 -0.09 19.46
N MET A 1116 17.47 -0.90 20.41
CA MET A 1116 17.87 -2.29 20.18
C MET A 1116 16.81 -3.20 20.80
N ASP A 1117 16.28 -4.14 20.03
CA ASP A 1117 15.24 -5.04 20.51
C ASP A 1117 15.81 -6.00 21.58
N ALA A 1118 15.08 -6.13 22.69
CA ALA A 1118 15.53 -6.92 23.84
C ALA A 1118 15.62 -8.44 23.57
N ALA A 1119 15.03 -8.90 22.47
CA ALA A 1119 15.10 -10.28 21.99
C ALA A 1119 16.45 -10.67 21.34
N ALA A 1120 17.44 -9.76 21.33
CA ALA A 1120 18.74 -9.95 20.69
C ALA A 1120 19.94 -10.00 21.69
N GLN A 1121 19.76 -10.62 22.86
CA GLN A 1121 20.84 -10.89 23.84
C GLN A 1121 20.91 -12.37 24.23
#